data_AF-A0A061A479-F1
#
_entry.id   AF-A0A061A479-F1
#
_cell.length_a   1.000
_cell.length_b   1.000
_cell.length_c   1.000
_cell.angle_alpha   90.00
_cell.angle_beta   90.00
_cell.angle_gamma   90.00
#
_symmetry.space_group_name_H-M   'P 1'
#
loop_
_entity.id
_entity.type
_entity.pdbx_description
1 polymer ?
#
loop_
_entity_poly.entity_id
_entity_poly.type
_entity_poly.pdbx_seq_one_letter_code
_entity_poly.pdbx_strand_id
1 'polypeptide(L)'
;MSTEPAQPADVDIHTTAGKLADLQRRIEEATHAGSARAVEKQHAKGKLTARERIDLLLDEGSFTELDEFARHRSTNFGIDQNRPYGDGVVTGYGTVDGRPVAVFSQDFTVFGGALGEVFGEKIVKVMDFALKTGCPVVGINDSGGARIQEGVVSLGMYGEIFRRNTHASGVIPQISLVVGPCAGGAVYSPAITDFTVMIDQTSHMFITGPDVIKTVTGEDVGFEALGGARTHNTTSGVAHYMAGDEKDGIEYVKALLSYLPSNNLSEPPAFPDEADLEVSDEDREMDTLIPDSANQPYDVRKAVEHVLDDNEFMETQALFAPNIITGFGRSRATGGHRGQPADAVRRLPGHRRLREGRTLRAHLRRVQRARPDLRGAGGAVYSPAITDFTVMIDQTSHMFITGPDVIKTVTGEDVGFEALGGARTHNTTSGVAHYMAGDEKDGIEYVKALLSYLPSNNLSEPPAFPDEADLEVSDEDREMDTLIPDSANQPYDVRKAIEHVLDDNEFMETQALFAPNIITGFGRVEGHPVGIVANQPMQFAGCLDIDASEKAARFVRTCDAFNVPVLTFVDVPGFLPGTDQEYNGIIRRGAKLIFAYAEATVPLITVITRKAFGGAYDVMGSKHLGADLNLAWPTAQIAVMGAQGAVNILHRRTIASSDDPESTRTELIADYEDTLLNPYIAAERGYVDAVIMPSETRRHIVRGLRTLRNKREALPPKKHGNIPL
;
A
#
# COMPACT_ATOMS: atom_id res chain seq x y z
N MET A 1 -54.44 -36.49 6.19
CA MET A 1 -55.27 -35.29 6.39
C MET A 1 -54.39 -34.11 6.08
N SER A 2 -54.62 -33.51 4.92
CA SER A 2 -53.94 -32.36 4.36
C SER A 2 -54.28 -31.13 5.21
N THR A 3 -53.29 -30.54 5.86
CA THR A 3 -53.42 -29.21 6.46
C THR A 3 -53.26 -28.19 5.35
N GLU A 4 -54.37 -27.58 4.92
CA GLU A 4 -54.35 -26.36 4.12
C GLU A 4 -53.55 -25.27 4.84
N PRO A 5 -52.76 -24.45 4.12
CA PRO A 5 -52.11 -23.30 4.71
C PRO A 5 -53.20 -22.30 5.17
N ALA A 6 -53.11 -21.85 6.41
CA ALA A 6 -54.02 -20.86 6.97
C ALA A 6 -54.04 -19.60 6.09
N GLN A 7 -55.23 -19.11 5.74
CA GLN A 7 -55.41 -17.81 5.08
C GLN A 7 -54.70 -16.71 5.91
N PRO A 8 -53.96 -15.78 5.29
CA PRO A 8 -53.35 -14.68 6.03
C PRO A 8 -54.46 -13.86 6.68
N ALA A 9 -54.35 -13.62 7.98
CA ALA A 9 -55.27 -12.77 8.72
C ALA A 9 -55.39 -11.41 7.99
N ASP A 10 -56.62 -10.96 7.77
CA ASP A 10 -56.93 -9.72 7.04
C ASP A 10 -56.26 -8.54 7.75
N VAL A 11 -55.13 -8.09 7.23
CA VAL A 11 -54.29 -7.07 7.86
C VAL A 11 -54.96 -5.71 7.66
N ASP A 12 -55.48 -5.10 8.73
CA ASP A 12 -56.07 -3.76 8.66
C ASP A 12 -54.99 -2.68 8.42
N ILE A 13 -54.80 -2.32 7.16
CA ILE A 13 -53.81 -1.34 6.69
C ILE A 13 -54.03 0.08 7.23
N HIS A 14 -55.20 0.37 7.80
CA HIS A 14 -55.48 1.67 8.40
C HIS A 14 -54.94 1.79 9.82
N THR A 15 -54.47 0.71 10.44
CA THR A 15 -53.84 0.70 11.78
C THR A 15 -52.32 0.73 11.71
N THR A 16 -51.67 1.18 12.78
CA THR A 16 -50.20 1.08 12.91
C THR A 16 -49.74 -0.37 12.91
N ALA A 17 -50.40 -1.25 13.66
CA ALA A 17 -50.04 -2.68 13.71
C ALA A 17 -50.18 -3.35 12.33
N GLY A 18 -51.24 -3.03 11.58
CA GLY A 18 -51.43 -3.57 10.24
C GLY A 18 -50.39 -3.06 9.24
N LYS A 19 -49.96 -1.80 9.34
CA LYS A 19 -48.84 -1.27 8.52
C LYS A 19 -47.52 -1.98 8.82
N LEU A 20 -47.25 -2.32 10.09
CA LEU A 20 -46.06 -3.09 10.47
C LEU A 20 -46.12 -4.53 9.95
N ALA A 21 -47.30 -5.18 10.00
CA ALA A 21 -47.50 -6.50 9.43
C ALA A 21 -47.38 -6.49 7.89
N ASP A 22 -47.87 -5.46 7.20
CA ASP A 22 -47.68 -5.31 5.75
C ASP A 22 -46.20 -5.10 5.40
N LEU A 23 -45.45 -4.33 6.20
CA LEU A 23 -44.00 -4.21 6.02
C LEU A 23 -43.30 -5.57 6.13
N GLN A 24 -43.58 -6.36 7.18
CA GLN A 24 -42.98 -7.68 7.36
C GLN A 24 -43.29 -8.61 6.17
N ARG A 25 -44.53 -8.57 5.66
CA ARG A 25 -44.93 -9.32 4.46
C ARG A 25 -44.14 -8.90 3.23
N ARG A 26 -43.91 -7.60 3.03
CA ARG A 26 -43.12 -7.09 1.88
C ARG A 26 -41.65 -7.44 1.98
N ILE A 27 -41.07 -7.45 3.18
CA ILE A 27 -39.69 -7.90 3.43
C ILE A 27 -39.56 -9.37 3.02
N GLU A 28 -40.49 -10.23 3.44
CA GLU A 28 -40.51 -11.64 3.05
C GLU A 28 -40.60 -11.82 1.52
N GLU A 29 -41.47 -11.04 0.86
CA GLU A 29 -41.59 -11.04 -0.61
C GLU A 29 -40.31 -10.52 -1.32
N ALA A 30 -39.61 -9.54 -0.73
CA ALA A 30 -38.41 -8.94 -1.31
C ALA A 30 -37.14 -9.78 -1.12
N THR A 31 -37.04 -10.46 0.01
CA THR A 31 -35.95 -11.41 0.29
C THR A 31 -36.03 -12.65 -0.59
N HIS A 32 -37.24 -13.00 -1.05
CA HIS A 32 -37.52 -14.11 -1.97
C HIS A 32 -38.06 -13.65 -3.33
N ALA A 33 -37.46 -12.60 -3.91
CA ALA A 33 -37.92 -12.02 -5.18
C ALA A 33 -37.86 -13.02 -6.37
N GLY A 34 -36.89 -13.93 -6.36
CA GLY A 34 -36.79 -15.04 -7.30
C GLY A 34 -37.77 -16.16 -6.98
N SER A 35 -38.35 -16.80 -8.01
CA SER A 35 -39.18 -17.98 -7.80
C SER A 35 -38.37 -19.13 -7.17
N ALA A 36 -38.96 -19.92 -6.27
CA ALA A 36 -38.29 -21.07 -5.65
C ALA A 36 -37.62 -22.02 -6.67
N ARG A 37 -38.27 -22.26 -7.82
CA ARG A 37 -37.71 -23.06 -8.91
C ARG A 37 -36.42 -22.46 -9.50
N ALA A 38 -36.32 -21.13 -9.57
CA ALA A 38 -35.13 -20.45 -10.07
C ALA A 38 -33.98 -20.53 -9.05
N VAL A 39 -34.29 -20.40 -7.76
CA VAL A 39 -33.34 -20.61 -6.65
C VAL A 39 -32.80 -22.04 -6.65
N GLU A 40 -33.68 -23.04 -6.72
CA GLU A 40 -33.28 -24.46 -6.82
C GLU A 40 -32.38 -24.73 -8.03
N LYS A 41 -32.68 -24.11 -9.19
CA LYS A 41 -31.85 -24.25 -10.40
C LYS A 41 -30.48 -23.60 -10.25
N GLN A 42 -30.37 -22.52 -9.48
CA GLN A 42 -29.11 -21.86 -9.16
C GLN A 42 -28.27 -22.75 -8.23
N HIS A 43 -28.85 -23.21 -7.12
CA HIS A 43 -28.19 -24.12 -6.18
C HIS A 43 -27.79 -25.46 -6.81
N ALA A 44 -28.60 -26.00 -7.72
CA ALA A 44 -28.27 -27.23 -8.45
C ALA A 44 -27.02 -27.12 -9.34
N LYS A 45 -26.55 -25.90 -9.63
CA LYS A 45 -25.29 -25.63 -10.34
C LYS A 45 -24.12 -25.39 -9.38
N GLY A 46 -24.31 -25.57 -8.07
CA GLY A 46 -23.31 -25.26 -7.04
C GLY A 46 -23.13 -23.77 -6.79
N LYS A 47 -24.06 -22.93 -7.26
CA LYS A 47 -23.99 -21.47 -7.12
C LYS A 47 -24.83 -20.98 -5.95
N LEU A 48 -24.36 -19.96 -5.26
CA LEU A 48 -25.13 -19.28 -4.21
C LEU A 48 -26.14 -18.29 -4.81
N THR A 49 -27.10 -17.86 -4.00
CA THR A 49 -27.97 -16.72 -4.30
C THR A 49 -27.23 -15.40 -4.11
N ALA A 50 -27.78 -14.30 -4.66
CA ALA A 50 -27.18 -12.98 -4.51
C ALA A 50 -27.02 -12.54 -3.05
N ARG A 51 -27.99 -12.90 -2.18
CA ARG A 51 -27.98 -12.57 -0.74
C ARG A 51 -26.98 -13.43 0.03
N GLU A 52 -26.97 -14.74 -0.19
CA GLU A 52 -25.99 -15.65 0.44
C GLU A 52 -24.54 -15.23 0.17
N ARG A 53 -24.25 -14.65 -1.01
CA ARG A 53 -22.92 -14.11 -1.36
C ARG A 53 -22.58 -12.85 -0.57
N ILE A 54 -23.55 -11.97 -0.32
CA ILE A 54 -23.37 -10.78 0.51
C ILE A 54 -23.12 -11.20 1.95
N ASP A 55 -23.91 -12.13 2.47
CA ASP A 55 -23.79 -12.64 3.84
C ASP A 55 -22.45 -13.35 4.08
N LEU A 56 -21.90 -13.99 3.04
CA LEU A 56 -20.58 -14.63 3.13
C LEU A 56 -19.41 -13.64 3.04
N LEU A 57 -19.59 -12.54 2.30
CA LEU A 57 -18.58 -11.50 2.13
C LEU A 57 -18.49 -10.58 3.35
N LEU A 58 -19.64 -10.12 3.86
CA LEU A 58 -19.71 -9.12 4.91
C LEU A 58 -19.71 -9.74 6.30
N ASP A 59 -19.27 -8.97 7.29
CA ASP A 59 -19.33 -9.38 8.70
C ASP A 59 -20.77 -9.59 9.14
N GLU A 60 -20.99 -10.61 9.96
CA GLU A 60 -22.34 -11.01 10.40
C GLU A 60 -23.09 -9.85 11.06
N GLY A 61 -24.30 -9.57 10.58
CA GLY A 61 -25.16 -8.50 11.09
C GLY A 61 -24.78 -7.08 10.66
N SER A 62 -23.72 -6.89 9.87
CA SER A 62 -23.28 -5.56 9.40
C SER A 62 -24.08 -5.03 8.20
N PHE A 63 -24.67 -5.93 7.40
CA PHE A 63 -25.31 -5.57 6.14
C PHE A 63 -26.56 -4.71 6.35
N THR A 64 -26.57 -3.53 5.72
CA THR A 64 -27.72 -2.65 5.61
C THR A 64 -28.14 -2.54 4.15
N GLU A 65 -29.28 -3.15 3.81
CA GLU A 65 -29.81 -3.13 2.45
C GLU A 65 -30.37 -1.76 2.06
N LEU A 66 -30.11 -1.37 0.81
CA LEU A 66 -30.64 -0.17 0.18
C LEU A 66 -31.60 -0.56 -0.95
N ASP A 67 -32.67 0.22 -1.11
CA ASP A 67 -33.64 0.10 -2.20
C ASP A 67 -34.26 -1.32 -2.32
N GLU A 68 -34.47 -1.98 -1.18
CA GLU A 68 -35.09 -3.32 -1.08
C GLU A 68 -36.43 -3.37 -1.81
N PHE A 69 -37.28 -2.35 -1.62
CA PHE A 69 -38.60 -2.30 -2.25
C PHE A 69 -38.64 -1.62 -3.64
N ALA A 70 -37.48 -1.39 -4.26
CA ALA A 70 -37.45 -0.85 -5.62
C ALA A 70 -38.10 -1.81 -6.62
N ARG A 71 -38.72 -1.27 -7.67
CA ARG A 71 -39.39 -2.02 -8.74
C ARG A 71 -39.21 -1.29 -10.06
N HIS A 72 -38.99 -2.03 -11.15
CA HIS A 72 -38.96 -1.40 -12.49
C HIS A 72 -40.26 -0.67 -12.80
N ARG A 73 -40.14 0.27 -13.73
CA ARG A 73 -41.21 1.17 -14.19
C ARG A 73 -41.59 0.94 -15.65
N SER A 74 -40.93 -0.01 -16.31
CA SER A 74 -41.23 -0.40 -17.70
C SER A 74 -42.58 -1.11 -17.83
N THR A 75 -43.32 -0.75 -18.88
CA THR A 75 -44.56 -1.39 -19.33
C THR A 75 -44.41 -2.05 -20.71
N ASN A 76 -43.17 -2.15 -21.20
CA ASN A 76 -42.90 -2.70 -22.53
C ASN A 76 -43.01 -4.22 -22.51
N PHE A 77 -43.55 -4.79 -23.59
CA PHE A 77 -43.61 -6.25 -23.80
C PHE A 77 -44.23 -7.04 -22.63
N GLY A 78 -45.14 -6.43 -21.86
CA GLY A 78 -45.86 -7.07 -20.75
C GLY A 78 -45.02 -7.31 -19.49
N ILE A 79 -43.83 -6.71 -19.38
CA ILE A 79 -42.96 -6.90 -18.20
C ILE A 79 -43.58 -6.36 -16.91
N ASP A 80 -44.50 -5.41 -16.99
CA ASP A 80 -45.25 -4.83 -15.86
C ASP A 80 -46.11 -5.83 -15.09
N GLN A 81 -46.39 -7.00 -15.68
CA GLN A 81 -47.13 -8.08 -15.02
C GLN A 81 -46.35 -8.71 -13.86
N ASN A 82 -45.01 -8.64 -13.89
CA ASN A 82 -44.16 -9.13 -12.82
C ASN A 82 -43.17 -8.05 -12.42
N ARG A 83 -43.36 -7.44 -11.25
CA ARG A 83 -42.53 -6.33 -10.76
C ARG A 83 -41.83 -6.74 -9.46
N PRO A 84 -40.80 -7.59 -9.54
CA PRO A 84 -40.11 -8.11 -8.36
C PRO A 84 -39.50 -6.95 -7.56
N TYR A 85 -39.57 -7.07 -6.23
CA TYR A 85 -38.83 -6.18 -5.35
C TYR A 85 -37.32 -6.34 -5.56
N GLY A 86 -36.56 -5.27 -5.32
CA GLY A 86 -35.14 -5.18 -5.60
C GLY A 86 -34.77 -5.01 -7.08
N ASP A 87 -35.69 -5.28 -8.02
CA ASP A 87 -35.48 -5.23 -9.48
C ASP A 87 -34.32 -6.11 -10.02
N GLY A 88 -33.94 -7.14 -9.28
CA GLY A 88 -32.92 -8.13 -9.68
C GLY A 88 -31.48 -7.79 -9.27
N VAL A 89 -31.28 -6.81 -8.38
CA VAL A 89 -29.99 -6.56 -7.73
C VAL A 89 -30.20 -6.23 -6.25
N VAL A 90 -29.39 -6.86 -5.41
CA VAL A 90 -29.31 -6.55 -3.97
C VAL A 90 -28.16 -5.56 -3.79
N THR A 91 -28.39 -4.47 -3.08
CA THR A 91 -27.41 -3.39 -2.91
C THR A 91 -27.39 -2.92 -1.47
N GLY A 92 -26.23 -2.52 -0.97
CA GLY A 92 -26.14 -1.96 0.37
C GLY A 92 -24.72 -1.67 0.79
N TYR A 93 -24.53 -1.56 2.09
CA TYR A 93 -23.22 -1.40 2.72
C TYR A 93 -23.16 -2.26 3.98
N GLY A 94 -21.95 -2.53 4.44
CA GLY A 94 -21.68 -3.22 5.70
C GLY A 94 -20.20 -3.12 6.00
N THR A 95 -19.66 -4.13 6.69
CA THR A 95 -18.23 -4.21 6.97
C THR A 95 -17.62 -5.52 6.48
N VAL A 96 -16.33 -5.49 6.17
CA VAL A 96 -15.48 -6.66 5.96
C VAL A 96 -14.28 -6.48 6.88
N ASP A 97 -14.08 -7.41 7.81
CA ASP A 97 -13.05 -7.33 8.85
C ASP A 97 -13.13 -5.99 9.62
N GLY A 98 -14.36 -5.57 9.94
CA GLY A 98 -14.66 -4.31 10.63
C GLY A 98 -14.53 -3.04 9.78
N ARG A 99 -14.08 -3.14 8.51
CA ARG A 99 -13.85 -1.99 7.63
C ARG A 99 -15.06 -1.73 6.72
N PRO A 100 -15.45 -0.46 6.50
CA PRO A 100 -16.63 -0.15 5.71
C PRO A 100 -16.47 -0.58 4.25
N VAL A 101 -17.47 -1.25 3.70
CA VAL A 101 -17.53 -1.67 2.29
C VAL A 101 -18.93 -1.44 1.73
N ALA A 102 -19.00 -0.97 0.49
CA ALA A 102 -20.21 -0.88 -0.31
C ALA A 102 -20.31 -2.08 -1.27
N VAL A 103 -21.50 -2.65 -1.43
CA VAL A 103 -21.68 -3.89 -2.23
C VAL A 103 -22.92 -3.84 -3.11
N PHE A 104 -22.81 -4.43 -4.30
CA PHE A 104 -23.97 -4.84 -5.09
C PHE A 104 -23.82 -6.29 -5.54
N SER A 105 -24.93 -7.03 -5.55
CA SER A 105 -24.99 -8.44 -5.93
C SER A 105 -26.12 -8.68 -6.91
N GLN A 106 -25.78 -9.09 -8.12
CA GLN A 106 -26.73 -9.29 -9.21
C GLN A 106 -27.47 -10.62 -9.02
N ASP A 107 -28.80 -10.59 -9.07
CA ASP A 107 -29.63 -11.77 -8.84
C ASP A 107 -30.06 -12.41 -10.16
N PHE A 108 -29.38 -13.50 -10.52
CA PHE A 108 -29.69 -14.25 -11.73
C PHE A 108 -31.09 -14.88 -11.73
N THR A 109 -31.69 -15.09 -10.56
CA THR A 109 -33.03 -15.69 -10.44
C THR A 109 -34.14 -14.72 -10.87
N VAL A 110 -33.85 -13.42 -10.92
CA VAL A 110 -34.75 -12.35 -11.35
C VAL A 110 -34.37 -11.89 -12.76
N PHE A 111 -35.24 -12.17 -13.74
CA PHE A 111 -35.02 -11.83 -15.15
C PHE A 111 -33.68 -12.30 -15.74
N GLY A 112 -33.06 -13.37 -15.22
CA GLY A 112 -31.74 -13.82 -15.67
C GLY A 112 -30.61 -12.84 -15.30
N GLY A 113 -30.80 -12.02 -14.26
CA GLY A 113 -29.88 -10.97 -13.86
C GLY A 113 -29.79 -9.82 -14.87
N ALA A 114 -30.71 -9.73 -15.83
CA ALA A 114 -30.62 -8.74 -16.90
C ALA A 114 -30.78 -7.31 -16.36
N LEU A 115 -29.79 -6.47 -16.63
CA LEU A 115 -29.72 -5.09 -16.14
C LEU A 115 -30.81 -4.25 -16.80
N GLY A 116 -31.73 -3.72 -15.98
CA GLY A 116 -32.74 -2.72 -16.35
C GLY A 116 -32.41 -1.33 -15.78
N GLU A 117 -33.34 -0.39 -15.95
CA GLU A 117 -33.23 0.99 -15.49
C GLU A 117 -33.02 1.06 -13.96
N VAL A 118 -33.98 0.53 -13.20
CA VAL A 118 -34.00 0.66 -11.73
C VAL A 118 -32.88 -0.17 -11.10
N PHE A 119 -32.63 -1.37 -11.62
CA PHE A 119 -31.42 -2.14 -11.32
C PHE A 119 -30.16 -1.27 -11.45
N GLY A 120 -29.99 -0.59 -12.59
CA GLY A 120 -28.84 0.27 -12.83
C GLY A 120 -28.78 1.45 -11.85
N GLU A 121 -29.92 2.05 -11.52
CA GLU A 121 -30.01 3.17 -10.57
C GLU A 121 -29.55 2.76 -9.18
N LYS A 122 -29.88 1.53 -8.75
CA LYS A 122 -29.41 0.97 -7.47
C LYS A 122 -27.90 0.82 -7.44
N ILE A 123 -27.29 0.31 -8.51
CA ILE A 123 -25.82 0.20 -8.61
C ILE A 123 -25.20 1.60 -8.60
N VAL A 124 -25.73 2.54 -9.38
CA VAL A 124 -25.23 3.93 -9.39
C VAL A 124 -25.30 4.53 -7.99
N LYS A 125 -26.40 4.32 -7.26
CA LYS A 125 -26.54 4.82 -5.88
C LYS A 125 -25.48 4.26 -4.94
N VAL A 126 -25.17 2.97 -5.03
CA VAL A 126 -24.18 2.34 -4.14
C VAL A 126 -22.75 2.78 -4.47
N MET A 127 -22.44 2.99 -5.75
CA MET A 127 -21.15 3.55 -6.17
C MET A 127 -21.01 5.02 -5.75
N ASP A 128 -22.07 5.82 -5.88
CA ASP A 128 -22.08 7.22 -5.43
C ASP A 128 -21.97 7.29 -3.89
N PHE A 129 -22.50 6.31 -3.14
CA PHE A 129 -22.31 6.20 -1.69
C PHE A 129 -20.86 5.88 -1.33
N ALA A 130 -20.26 4.90 -2.00
CA ALA A 130 -18.87 4.50 -1.77
C ALA A 130 -17.89 5.64 -2.05
N LEU A 131 -18.07 6.34 -3.17
CA LEU A 131 -17.24 7.48 -3.54
C LEU A 131 -17.42 8.65 -2.57
N LYS A 132 -18.63 8.86 -2.07
CA LYS A 132 -18.93 9.93 -1.09
C LYS A 132 -18.33 9.65 0.28
N THR A 133 -18.32 8.41 0.71
CA THR A 133 -17.83 7.99 2.03
C THR A 133 -16.36 7.59 2.03
N GLY A 134 -15.77 7.38 0.85
CA GLY A 134 -14.39 6.93 0.72
C GLY A 134 -14.20 5.48 1.15
N CYS A 135 -15.10 4.58 0.76
CA CYS A 135 -14.97 3.15 1.02
C CYS A 135 -14.91 2.32 -0.28
N PRO A 136 -14.36 1.10 -0.23
CA PRO A 136 -14.31 0.21 -1.38
C PRO A 136 -15.69 -0.18 -1.91
N VAL A 137 -15.76 -0.50 -3.21
CA VAL A 137 -16.92 -1.13 -3.84
C VAL A 137 -16.60 -2.56 -4.25
N VAL A 138 -17.45 -3.51 -3.84
CA VAL A 138 -17.44 -4.89 -4.33
C VAL A 138 -18.67 -5.13 -5.20
N GLY A 139 -18.44 -5.41 -6.48
CA GLY A 139 -19.47 -5.78 -7.43
C GLY A 139 -19.51 -7.28 -7.66
N ILE A 140 -20.61 -7.95 -7.30
CA ILE A 140 -20.79 -9.38 -7.50
C ILE A 140 -21.66 -9.60 -8.74
N ASN A 141 -21.05 -10.04 -9.84
CA ASN A 141 -21.64 -10.09 -11.17
C ASN A 141 -22.15 -11.50 -11.53
N ASP A 142 -23.44 -11.56 -11.89
CA ASP A 142 -24.15 -12.77 -12.34
C ASP A 142 -25.33 -12.34 -13.23
N SER A 143 -25.03 -11.83 -14.43
CA SER A 143 -25.98 -11.19 -15.33
C SER A 143 -25.86 -11.70 -16.76
N GLY A 144 -27.00 -12.11 -17.33
CA GLY A 144 -27.12 -12.46 -18.75
C GLY A 144 -26.96 -11.28 -19.73
N GLY A 145 -26.77 -10.04 -19.24
CA GLY A 145 -26.55 -8.85 -20.06
C GLY A 145 -27.64 -7.78 -19.88
N ALA A 146 -27.97 -7.06 -20.95
CA ALA A 146 -28.97 -5.99 -20.90
C ALA A 146 -30.41 -6.55 -20.91
N ARG A 147 -31.31 -5.93 -20.13
CA ARG A 147 -32.74 -6.25 -20.19
C ARG A 147 -33.35 -5.66 -21.46
N ILE A 148 -33.54 -6.52 -22.47
CA ILE A 148 -33.94 -6.13 -23.83
C ILE A 148 -35.30 -5.42 -23.84
N GLN A 149 -36.23 -5.81 -22.98
CA GLN A 149 -37.57 -5.25 -22.88
C GLN A 149 -37.56 -3.76 -22.54
N GLU A 150 -36.54 -3.29 -21.82
CA GLU A 150 -36.39 -1.88 -21.43
C GLU A 150 -35.64 -1.03 -22.47
N GLY A 151 -35.10 -1.67 -23.52
CA GLY A 151 -34.50 -1.00 -24.66
C GLY A 151 -33.28 -0.15 -24.29
N VAL A 152 -33.21 1.07 -24.84
CA VAL A 152 -32.03 1.95 -24.71
C VAL A 152 -31.78 2.44 -23.29
N VAL A 153 -32.76 2.34 -22.39
CA VAL A 153 -32.59 2.79 -21.00
C VAL A 153 -31.57 1.92 -20.27
N SER A 154 -31.58 0.60 -20.52
CA SER A 154 -30.55 -0.32 -20.01
C SER A 154 -29.15 0.10 -20.47
N LEU A 155 -29.00 0.57 -21.72
CA LEU A 155 -27.72 1.07 -22.25
C LEU A 155 -27.30 2.38 -21.58
N GLY A 156 -28.25 3.28 -21.34
CA GLY A 156 -28.02 4.51 -20.57
C GLY A 156 -27.46 4.20 -19.19
N MET A 157 -28.04 3.21 -18.49
CA MET A 157 -27.58 2.81 -17.17
C MET A 157 -26.21 2.13 -17.16
N TYR A 158 -25.87 1.34 -18.17
CA TYR A 158 -24.49 0.88 -18.36
C TYR A 158 -23.52 2.07 -18.47
N GLY A 159 -23.86 3.08 -19.28
CA GLY A 159 -23.05 4.30 -19.42
C GLY A 159 -22.88 5.05 -18.10
N GLU A 160 -23.93 5.15 -17.28
CA GLU A 160 -23.85 5.78 -15.97
C GLU A 160 -22.94 5.02 -14.99
N ILE A 161 -22.96 3.68 -15.02
CA ILE A 161 -22.06 2.82 -14.23
C ILE A 161 -20.61 2.98 -14.70
N PHE A 162 -20.35 2.90 -16.02
CA PHE A 162 -18.99 3.07 -16.56
C PHE A 162 -18.41 4.43 -16.19
N ARG A 163 -19.22 5.50 -16.19
CA ARG A 163 -18.78 6.83 -15.76
C ARG A 163 -18.34 6.83 -14.29
N ARG A 164 -19.07 6.16 -13.38
CA ARG A 164 -18.63 6.04 -11.98
C ARG A 164 -17.38 5.21 -11.86
N ASN A 165 -17.27 4.09 -12.59
CA ASN A 165 -16.07 3.26 -12.53
C ASN A 165 -14.82 4.07 -12.86
N THR A 166 -14.87 4.86 -13.93
CA THR A 166 -13.77 5.73 -14.35
C THR A 166 -13.48 6.84 -13.36
N HIS A 167 -14.51 7.49 -12.79
CA HIS A 167 -14.29 8.56 -11.80
C HIS A 167 -13.80 8.04 -10.44
N ALA A 168 -14.12 6.80 -10.09
CA ALA A 168 -13.68 6.13 -8.87
C ALA A 168 -12.30 5.43 -9.01
N SER A 169 -11.81 5.25 -10.24
CA SER A 169 -10.53 4.60 -10.54
C SER A 169 -9.38 5.32 -9.83
N GLY A 170 -8.65 4.59 -8.97
CA GLY A 170 -7.57 5.15 -8.16
C GLY A 170 -8.02 6.11 -7.06
N VAL A 171 -9.33 6.14 -6.73
CA VAL A 171 -9.89 6.92 -5.62
C VAL A 171 -10.35 6.00 -4.50
N ILE A 172 -11.20 5.03 -4.84
CA ILE A 172 -11.62 3.95 -3.95
C ILE A 172 -11.29 2.61 -4.62
N PRO A 173 -10.90 1.57 -3.87
CA PRO A 173 -10.72 0.25 -4.46
C PRO A 173 -12.03 -0.28 -5.04
N GLN A 174 -11.97 -0.78 -6.27
CA GLN A 174 -13.09 -1.40 -6.96
C GLN A 174 -12.74 -2.86 -7.27
N ILE A 175 -13.53 -3.79 -6.75
CA ILE A 175 -13.32 -5.23 -6.94
C ILE A 175 -14.56 -5.83 -7.62
N SER A 176 -14.35 -6.57 -8.70
CA SER A 176 -15.39 -7.32 -9.40
C SER A 176 -15.26 -8.80 -9.14
N LEU A 177 -16.27 -9.41 -8.52
CA LEU A 177 -16.39 -10.83 -8.32
C LEU A 177 -17.37 -11.40 -9.36
N VAL A 178 -16.85 -12.05 -10.40
CA VAL A 178 -17.65 -12.62 -11.49
C VAL A 178 -17.93 -14.09 -11.17
N VAL A 179 -19.14 -14.35 -10.74
CA VAL A 179 -19.63 -15.67 -10.27
C VAL A 179 -20.65 -16.27 -11.24
N GLY A 180 -20.75 -15.71 -12.44
CA GLY A 180 -21.75 -16.09 -13.43
C GLY A 180 -21.48 -15.48 -14.78
N PRO A 181 -22.49 -15.43 -15.67
CA PRO A 181 -22.37 -14.72 -16.93
C PRO A 181 -22.15 -13.22 -16.69
N CYS A 182 -21.34 -12.61 -17.54
CA CYS A 182 -21.22 -11.18 -17.72
C CYS A 182 -21.08 -10.96 -19.23
N ALA A 183 -22.20 -10.64 -19.89
CA ALA A 183 -22.27 -10.66 -21.35
C ALA A 183 -22.55 -9.27 -21.95
N GLY A 184 -22.06 -9.04 -23.16
CA GLY A 184 -22.32 -7.80 -23.90
C GLY A 184 -21.53 -6.63 -23.34
N GLY A 185 -22.15 -5.44 -23.29
CA GLY A 185 -21.51 -4.24 -22.74
C GLY A 185 -21.19 -4.33 -21.25
N ALA A 186 -21.81 -5.26 -20.51
CA ALA A 186 -21.62 -5.40 -19.06
C ALA A 186 -20.16 -5.64 -18.66
N VAL A 187 -19.38 -6.31 -19.51
CA VAL A 187 -17.98 -6.68 -19.24
C VAL A 187 -17.07 -5.47 -19.06
N TYR A 188 -17.44 -4.31 -19.60
CA TYR A 188 -16.62 -3.11 -19.49
C TYR A 188 -16.57 -2.54 -18.08
N SER A 189 -17.58 -2.81 -17.23
CA SER A 189 -17.52 -2.36 -15.83
C SER A 189 -16.44 -3.12 -15.06
N PRO A 190 -16.43 -4.48 -15.01
CA PRO A 190 -15.32 -5.22 -14.42
C PRO A 190 -13.94 -4.93 -15.02
N ALA A 191 -13.87 -4.70 -16.34
CA ALA A 191 -12.60 -4.38 -17.00
C ALA A 191 -11.97 -3.05 -16.52
N ILE A 192 -12.78 -2.11 -16.02
CA ILE A 192 -12.28 -0.83 -15.47
C ILE A 192 -11.89 -0.99 -13.99
N THR A 193 -12.58 -1.86 -13.23
CA THR A 193 -12.28 -2.07 -11.80
C THR A 193 -10.86 -2.59 -11.56
N ASP A 194 -10.29 -2.30 -10.41
CA ASP A 194 -8.88 -2.58 -10.10
C ASP A 194 -8.57 -4.08 -10.15
N PHE A 195 -9.46 -4.92 -9.63
CA PHE A 195 -9.30 -6.38 -9.65
C PHE A 195 -10.57 -7.09 -10.08
N THR A 196 -10.40 -8.18 -10.83
CA THR A 196 -11.49 -9.07 -11.26
C THR A 196 -11.18 -10.50 -10.84
N VAL A 197 -12.05 -11.10 -10.03
CA VAL A 197 -11.99 -12.49 -9.58
C VAL A 197 -13.04 -13.31 -10.31
N MET A 198 -12.66 -14.46 -10.86
CA MET A 198 -13.57 -15.35 -11.59
C MET A 198 -13.59 -16.74 -10.94
N ILE A 199 -14.73 -17.42 -11.00
CA ILE A 199 -14.90 -18.79 -10.48
C ILE A 199 -14.78 -19.80 -11.61
N ASP A 200 -13.94 -20.83 -11.45
CA ASP A 200 -13.76 -21.88 -12.46
C ASP A 200 -15.09 -22.56 -12.83
N GLN A 201 -15.28 -22.81 -14.13
CA GLN A 201 -16.44 -23.45 -14.76
C GLN A 201 -17.82 -22.80 -14.57
N THR A 202 -17.99 -21.88 -13.61
CA THR A 202 -19.29 -21.31 -13.24
C THR A 202 -19.44 -19.84 -13.64
N SER A 203 -18.35 -19.19 -14.04
CA SER A 203 -18.30 -17.78 -14.43
C SER A 203 -17.79 -17.59 -15.88
N HIS A 204 -18.36 -16.61 -16.58
CA HIS A 204 -18.04 -16.35 -17.99
C HIS A 204 -18.12 -14.86 -18.32
N MET A 205 -17.15 -14.33 -19.07
CA MET A 205 -17.17 -12.96 -19.58
C MET A 205 -17.01 -12.95 -21.11
N PHE A 206 -17.85 -12.23 -21.83
CA PHE A 206 -17.67 -12.05 -23.28
C PHE A 206 -18.49 -10.87 -23.82
N ILE A 207 -17.94 -10.14 -24.79
CA ILE A 207 -18.68 -9.08 -25.49
C ILE A 207 -19.72 -9.68 -26.44
N THR A 208 -19.35 -10.72 -27.17
CA THR A 208 -20.18 -11.35 -28.20
C THR A 208 -20.34 -12.83 -27.88
N GLY A 209 -21.57 -13.31 -27.80
CA GLY A 209 -21.84 -14.72 -27.48
C GLY A 209 -21.45 -15.67 -28.62
N PRO A 210 -21.21 -16.97 -28.32
CA PRO A 210 -20.85 -18.00 -29.29
C PRO A 210 -21.74 -18.06 -30.53
N ASP A 211 -23.05 -17.97 -30.35
CA ASP A 211 -24.03 -18.06 -31.46
C ASP A 211 -23.84 -16.93 -32.49
N VAL A 212 -23.44 -15.74 -32.03
CA VAL A 212 -23.19 -14.59 -32.91
C VAL A 212 -21.85 -14.76 -33.61
N ILE A 213 -20.82 -15.26 -32.92
CA ILE A 213 -19.51 -15.57 -33.54
C ILE A 213 -19.70 -16.59 -34.66
N LYS A 214 -20.47 -17.65 -34.40
CA LYS A 214 -20.76 -18.69 -35.40
C LYS A 214 -21.46 -18.15 -36.62
N THR A 215 -22.47 -17.30 -36.43
CA THR A 215 -23.24 -16.75 -37.55
C THR A 215 -22.45 -15.73 -38.37
N VAL A 216 -21.53 -14.97 -37.77
CA VAL A 216 -20.77 -13.91 -38.44
C VAL A 216 -19.47 -14.41 -39.06
N THR A 217 -18.71 -15.24 -38.35
CA THR A 217 -17.36 -15.67 -38.75
C THR A 217 -17.31 -17.13 -39.21
N GLY A 218 -18.31 -17.93 -38.85
CA GLY A 218 -18.34 -19.37 -39.10
C GLY A 218 -17.62 -20.22 -38.04
N GLU A 219 -16.95 -19.60 -37.06
CA GLU A 219 -16.20 -20.29 -36.01
C GLU A 219 -17.12 -20.93 -34.95
N ASP A 220 -16.85 -22.19 -34.62
CA ASP A 220 -17.51 -22.91 -33.52
C ASP A 220 -16.65 -22.80 -32.26
N VAL A 221 -17.15 -22.12 -31.22
CA VAL A 221 -16.49 -21.99 -29.92
C VAL A 221 -17.51 -22.14 -28.80
N GLY A 222 -17.15 -22.84 -27.71
CA GLY A 222 -18.01 -22.95 -26.53
C GLY A 222 -17.85 -21.76 -25.58
N PHE A 223 -18.80 -21.56 -24.65
CA PHE A 223 -18.72 -20.49 -23.65
C PHE A 223 -17.42 -20.54 -22.82
N GLU A 224 -17.05 -21.72 -22.33
CA GLU A 224 -15.85 -21.91 -21.51
C GLU A 224 -14.57 -21.54 -22.26
N ALA A 225 -14.43 -22.01 -23.51
CA ALA A 225 -13.27 -21.71 -24.34
C ALA A 225 -13.20 -20.22 -24.72
N LEU A 226 -14.35 -19.60 -25.00
CA LEU A 226 -14.46 -18.20 -25.40
C LEU A 226 -14.13 -17.23 -24.26
N GLY A 227 -14.66 -17.50 -23.06
CA GLY A 227 -14.68 -16.52 -21.98
C GLY A 227 -14.85 -17.11 -20.59
N GLY A 228 -14.50 -18.39 -20.39
CA GLY A 228 -14.44 -18.99 -19.07
C GLY A 228 -13.33 -18.37 -18.21
N ALA A 229 -13.38 -18.63 -16.91
CA ALA A 229 -12.42 -18.11 -15.93
C ALA A 229 -10.97 -18.41 -16.32
N ARG A 230 -10.71 -19.62 -16.84
CA ARG A 230 -9.37 -20.03 -17.29
C ARG A 230 -8.86 -19.17 -18.44
N THR A 231 -9.66 -18.99 -19.51
CA THR A 231 -9.28 -18.17 -20.66
C THR A 231 -8.91 -16.74 -20.25
N HIS A 232 -9.66 -16.15 -19.32
CA HIS A 232 -9.39 -14.79 -18.85
C HIS A 232 -8.21 -14.66 -17.90
N ASN A 233 -7.83 -15.74 -17.20
CA ASN A 233 -6.68 -15.78 -16.30
C ASN A 233 -5.39 -16.27 -17.00
N THR A 234 -5.45 -16.94 -18.15
CA THR A 234 -4.26 -17.48 -18.84
C THR A 234 -3.94 -16.78 -20.16
N THR A 235 -4.95 -16.28 -20.87
CA THR A 235 -4.80 -15.87 -22.28
C THR A 235 -5.09 -14.40 -22.48
N SER A 236 -6.22 -13.88 -21.97
CA SER A 236 -6.58 -12.49 -22.22
C SER A 236 -6.00 -11.50 -21.21
N GLY A 237 -5.54 -11.96 -20.04
CA GLY A 237 -5.06 -11.11 -18.94
C GLY A 237 -6.12 -10.16 -18.37
N VAL A 238 -7.40 -10.55 -18.39
CA VAL A 238 -8.50 -9.71 -17.89
C VAL A 238 -8.79 -10.01 -16.42
N ALA A 239 -8.75 -11.28 -16.03
CA ALA A 239 -9.00 -11.72 -14.68
C ALA A 239 -7.70 -11.87 -13.88
N HIS A 240 -7.79 -11.63 -12.58
CA HIS A 240 -6.66 -11.55 -11.66
C HIS A 240 -6.53 -12.78 -10.78
N TYR A 241 -7.63 -13.50 -10.56
CA TYR A 241 -7.66 -14.75 -9.84
C TYR A 241 -8.73 -15.68 -10.42
N MET A 242 -8.43 -16.97 -10.42
CA MET A 242 -9.35 -18.05 -10.77
C MET A 242 -9.58 -18.91 -9.54
N ALA A 243 -10.68 -18.64 -8.84
CA ALA A 243 -11.05 -19.39 -7.66
C ALA A 243 -11.64 -20.76 -8.03
N GLY A 244 -11.42 -21.74 -7.15
CA GLY A 244 -12.00 -23.09 -7.31
C GLY A 244 -13.51 -23.12 -7.09
N ASP A 245 -14.02 -22.27 -6.18
CA ASP A 245 -15.43 -22.10 -5.90
C ASP A 245 -15.76 -20.68 -5.40
N GLU A 246 -17.04 -20.38 -5.20
CA GLU A 246 -17.49 -19.04 -4.77
C GLU A 246 -16.95 -18.63 -3.38
N LYS A 247 -16.66 -19.59 -2.49
CA LYS A 247 -16.15 -19.30 -1.15
C LYS A 247 -14.69 -18.86 -1.23
N ASP A 248 -13.86 -19.63 -1.94
CA ASP A 248 -12.47 -19.26 -2.24
C ASP A 248 -12.40 -17.88 -2.94
N GLY A 249 -13.30 -17.62 -3.89
CA GLY A 249 -13.38 -16.31 -4.55
C GLY A 249 -13.68 -15.17 -3.58
N ILE A 250 -14.58 -15.37 -2.61
CA ILE A 250 -14.91 -14.35 -1.60
C ILE A 250 -13.78 -14.17 -0.59
N GLU A 251 -13.13 -15.24 -0.13
CA GLU A 251 -11.98 -15.15 0.77
C GLU A 251 -10.80 -14.45 0.10
N TYR A 252 -10.56 -14.68 -1.20
CA TYR A 252 -9.57 -13.93 -1.96
C TYR A 252 -9.91 -12.42 -2.01
N VAL A 253 -11.19 -12.05 -2.13
CA VAL A 253 -11.61 -10.64 -2.09
C VAL A 253 -11.35 -10.01 -0.71
N LYS A 254 -11.63 -10.73 0.39
CA LYS A 254 -11.32 -10.26 1.76
C LYS A 254 -9.81 -10.09 1.96
N ALA A 255 -9.03 -11.08 1.55
CA ALA A 255 -7.57 -11.02 1.58
C ALA A 255 -7.05 -9.80 0.80
N LEU A 256 -7.57 -9.57 -0.43
CA LEU A 256 -7.19 -8.43 -1.24
C LEU A 256 -7.51 -7.09 -0.57
N LEU A 257 -8.71 -6.97 0.02
CA LEU A 257 -9.09 -5.78 0.78
C LEU A 257 -8.13 -5.54 1.95
N SER A 258 -7.64 -6.58 2.63
CA SER A 258 -6.70 -6.47 3.75
C SER A 258 -5.35 -5.81 3.39
N TYR A 259 -4.98 -5.76 2.10
CA TYR A 259 -3.76 -5.10 1.62
C TYR A 259 -3.99 -3.67 1.11
N LEU A 260 -5.24 -3.27 0.90
CA LEU A 260 -5.60 -1.99 0.29
C LEU A 260 -6.21 -1.05 1.33
N PRO A 261 -5.94 0.28 1.27
CA PRO A 261 -6.65 1.26 2.08
C PRO A 261 -8.13 1.34 1.68
N SER A 262 -8.97 1.96 2.51
CA SER A 262 -10.38 2.19 2.13
C SER A 262 -10.55 3.19 0.99
N ASN A 263 -9.57 4.09 0.80
CA ASN A 263 -9.50 5.07 -0.28
C ASN A 263 -8.05 5.61 -0.41
N ASN A 264 -7.77 6.37 -1.48
CA ASN A 264 -6.43 6.90 -1.78
C ASN A 264 -5.92 8.02 -0.84
N LEU A 265 -6.72 8.49 0.12
CA LEU A 265 -6.31 9.50 1.11
C LEU A 265 -5.74 8.86 2.38
N SER A 266 -5.77 7.53 2.48
CA SER A 266 -5.21 6.78 3.61
C SER A 266 -4.06 5.91 3.15
N GLU A 267 -3.12 5.64 4.05
CA GLU A 267 -2.14 4.57 3.87
C GLU A 267 -2.84 3.20 3.97
N PRO A 268 -2.27 2.13 3.38
CA PRO A 268 -2.77 0.78 3.54
C PRO A 268 -2.88 0.38 5.02
N PRO A 269 -3.87 -0.46 5.40
CA PRO A 269 -4.02 -0.87 6.80
C PRO A 269 -2.79 -1.67 7.23
N ALA A 270 -2.17 -1.25 8.34
CA ALA A 270 -1.05 -1.93 8.95
C ALA A 270 -1.48 -2.58 10.26
N PHE A 271 -0.89 -3.73 10.57
CA PHE A 271 -1.01 -4.39 11.87
C PHE A 271 0.38 -4.40 12.51
N PRO A 272 0.82 -3.30 13.14
CA PRO A 272 2.00 -3.35 14.00
C PRO A 272 1.70 -4.33 15.13
N ASP A 273 2.63 -5.23 15.45
CA ASP A 273 2.44 -6.31 16.43
C ASP A 273 1.64 -5.84 17.68
N GLU A 274 0.52 -6.53 17.95
CA GLU A 274 -0.40 -6.18 19.03
C GLU A 274 0.18 -6.53 20.42
N ALA A 275 -0.15 -5.73 21.43
CA ALA A 275 0.21 -6.05 22.81
C ALA A 275 -0.81 -6.86 23.55
N ASP A 276 -0.29 -7.52 24.56
CA ASP A 276 -1.03 -8.02 25.69
C ASP A 276 -1.69 -6.88 26.50
N LEU A 277 -3.01 -6.98 26.70
CA LEU A 277 -3.84 -6.03 27.46
C LEU A 277 -4.18 -6.54 28.87
N GLU A 278 -3.50 -7.59 29.36
CA GLU A 278 -3.69 -8.08 30.73
C GLU A 278 -3.16 -7.09 31.78
N VAL A 279 -3.96 -6.85 32.83
CA VAL A 279 -3.56 -6.00 33.99
C VAL A 279 -2.39 -6.68 34.71
N SER A 280 -1.22 -6.06 34.60
CA SER A 280 0.02 -6.53 35.21
C SER A 280 0.07 -6.24 36.72
N ASP A 281 1.08 -6.76 37.40
CA ASP A 281 1.31 -6.43 38.81
C ASP A 281 1.80 -4.98 39.00
N GLU A 282 2.44 -4.37 37.98
CA GLU A 282 2.88 -2.96 37.99
C GLU A 282 1.67 -2.01 37.88
N ASP A 283 0.64 -2.36 37.11
CA ASP A 283 -0.64 -1.63 37.05
C ASP A 283 -1.33 -1.58 38.41
N ARG A 284 -1.22 -2.65 39.21
CA ARG A 284 -1.79 -2.71 40.57
C ARG A 284 -1.01 -1.86 41.58
N GLU A 285 0.23 -1.47 41.30
CA GLU A 285 0.98 -0.56 42.18
C GLU A 285 0.37 0.85 42.18
N MET A 286 -0.27 1.27 41.08
CA MET A 286 -0.97 2.56 40.97
C MET A 286 -2.13 2.70 41.97
N ASP A 287 -2.76 1.61 42.39
CA ASP A 287 -3.86 1.61 43.37
C ASP A 287 -3.44 2.18 44.73
N THR A 288 -2.13 2.24 45.00
CA THR A 288 -1.57 2.70 46.29
C THR A 288 -0.90 4.07 46.23
N LEU A 289 -0.82 4.68 45.05
CA LEU A 289 -0.04 5.89 44.83
C LEU A 289 -0.73 7.17 45.36
N ILE A 290 -2.06 7.25 45.22
CA ILE A 290 -2.86 8.36 45.74
C ILE A 290 -3.20 8.05 47.21
N PRO A 291 -2.76 8.87 48.17
CA PRO A 291 -3.09 8.65 49.58
C PRO A 291 -4.60 8.75 49.83
N ASP A 292 -5.14 7.88 50.69
CA ASP A 292 -6.55 7.93 51.12
C ASP A 292 -6.95 9.27 51.75
N SER A 293 -5.97 10.02 52.27
CA SER A 293 -6.18 11.34 52.86
C SER A 293 -6.05 12.44 51.82
N ALA A 294 -7.14 13.20 51.61
CA ALA A 294 -7.15 14.38 50.74
C ALA A 294 -6.18 15.51 51.16
N ASN A 295 -5.60 15.43 52.36
CA ASN A 295 -4.63 16.42 52.88
C ASN A 295 -3.18 15.93 52.82
N GLN A 296 -2.93 14.73 52.31
CA GLN A 296 -1.58 14.19 52.16
C GLN A 296 -1.09 14.40 50.73
N PRO A 297 -0.03 15.19 50.51
CA PRO A 297 0.52 15.38 49.17
C PRO A 297 1.20 14.10 48.68
N TYR A 298 1.15 13.89 47.37
CA TYR A 298 1.88 12.83 46.68
C TYR A 298 2.60 13.42 45.46
N ASP A 299 3.64 12.72 44.99
CA ASP A 299 4.38 13.13 43.80
C ASP A 299 3.67 12.58 42.56
N VAL A 300 3.00 13.46 41.81
CA VAL A 300 2.31 13.08 40.57
C VAL A 300 3.27 12.61 39.48
N ARG A 301 4.58 12.93 39.57
CA ARG A 301 5.59 12.40 38.64
C ARG A 301 5.60 10.88 38.64
N LYS A 302 5.45 10.26 39.81
CA LYS A 302 5.38 8.80 39.93
C LYS A 302 4.16 8.22 39.21
N ALA A 303 3.03 8.95 39.22
CA ALA A 303 1.81 8.53 38.53
C ALA A 303 2.01 8.62 37.01
N VAL A 304 2.65 9.69 36.56
CA VAL A 304 3.00 9.90 35.16
C VAL A 304 4.00 8.83 34.70
N GLU A 305 5.06 8.57 35.46
CA GLU A 305 6.04 7.51 35.16
C GLU A 305 5.39 6.12 35.04
N HIS A 306 4.44 5.76 35.92
CA HIS A 306 3.74 4.46 35.84
C HIS A 306 2.80 4.33 34.63
N VAL A 307 2.25 5.44 34.14
CA VAL A 307 1.39 5.45 32.94
C VAL A 307 2.24 5.43 31.66
N LEU A 308 3.53 5.73 31.77
CA LEU A 308 4.43 5.83 30.65
C LEU A 308 5.33 4.60 30.56
N ASP A 309 5.64 4.25 29.33
CA ASP A 309 6.49 3.12 29.03
C ASP A 309 7.91 3.36 29.52
N ASP A 310 8.48 2.29 30.07
CA ASP A 310 9.79 2.25 30.67
C ASP A 310 10.05 3.25 31.82
N ASN A 311 9.01 3.86 32.39
CA ASN A 311 9.09 4.98 33.32
C ASN A 311 9.83 6.21 32.73
N GLU A 312 9.86 6.35 31.40
CA GLU A 312 10.53 7.47 30.73
C GLU A 312 9.61 8.68 30.55
N PHE A 313 9.85 9.72 31.35
CA PHE A 313 9.22 11.03 31.22
C PHE A 313 10.26 12.13 31.04
N MET A 314 10.19 12.83 29.91
CA MET A 314 11.01 14.00 29.61
C MET A 314 10.30 15.28 30.04
N GLU A 315 10.52 15.69 31.29
CA GLU A 315 9.97 16.93 31.85
C GLU A 315 10.56 18.17 31.16
N THR A 316 9.70 19.05 30.67
CA THR A 316 10.06 20.36 30.13
C THR A 316 9.73 21.44 31.15
N GLN A 317 10.58 22.46 31.26
CA GLN A 317 10.43 23.57 32.22
C GLN A 317 10.40 23.15 33.70
N ALA A 318 11.11 22.08 34.10
CA ALA A 318 11.12 21.57 35.49
C ALA A 318 11.48 22.60 36.59
N LEU A 319 12.10 23.72 36.22
CA LEU A 319 12.49 24.79 37.13
C LEU A 319 11.50 25.96 37.18
N PHE A 320 10.49 25.99 36.31
CA PHE A 320 9.49 27.04 36.18
C PHE A 320 8.09 26.51 36.49
N ALA A 321 7.30 27.24 37.28
CA ALA A 321 5.97 26.82 37.72
C ALA A 321 5.92 25.38 38.32
N PRO A 322 6.73 25.08 39.35
CA PRO A 322 6.97 23.71 39.86
C PRO A 322 5.74 23.03 40.48
N ASN A 323 4.60 23.72 40.55
CA ASN A 323 3.32 23.18 40.97
C ASN A 323 2.54 22.50 39.82
N ILE A 324 3.08 22.47 38.61
CA ILE A 324 2.56 21.76 37.43
C ILE A 324 3.73 21.01 36.79
N ILE A 325 3.49 19.78 36.33
CA ILE A 325 4.46 18.99 35.56
C ILE A 325 4.03 19.02 34.09
N THR A 326 4.94 19.42 33.21
CA THR A 326 4.75 19.41 31.76
C THR A 326 5.91 18.67 31.10
N GLY A 327 5.65 17.88 30.08
CA GLY A 327 6.71 17.11 29.45
C GLY A 327 6.19 16.13 28.41
N PHE A 328 7.12 15.40 27.81
CA PHE A 328 6.83 14.33 26.87
C PHE A 328 7.03 12.99 27.55
N GLY A 329 6.03 12.14 27.46
CA GLY A 329 6.12 10.76 27.89
C GLY A 329 5.99 9.83 26.70
N ARG A 330 6.64 8.66 26.77
CA ARG A 330 6.36 7.59 25.81
C ARG A 330 5.24 6.75 26.36
N SER A 331 4.25 6.49 25.52
CA SER A 331 3.35 5.37 25.72
C SER A 331 3.59 4.48 24.51
N ARG A 332 3.91 3.21 24.72
CA ARG A 332 3.72 2.25 23.65
C ARG A 332 2.21 2.28 23.41
N ALA A 333 1.80 2.59 22.19
CA ALA A 333 0.72 1.75 21.69
C ALA A 333 1.34 0.35 21.75
N THR A 334 0.90 -0.43 22.74
CA THR A 334 1.16 -1.86 22.92
C THR A 334 2.35 -2.29 23.85
N GLY A 335 2.01 -2.74 25.08
CA GLY A 335 2.90 -3.33 26.08
C GLY A 335 3.47 -4.73 25.80
N GLY A 336 4.77 -4.88 26.05
CA GLY A 336 5.47 -6.17 26.04
C GLY A 336 6.26 -6.36 27.34
N HIS A 337 6.21 -7.57 27.89
CA HIS A 337 6.88 -7.97 29.13
C HIS A 337 8.36 -7.56 29.19
N ARG A 338 8.75 -6.91 30.29
CA ARG A 338 10.15 -6.72 30.71
C ARG A 338 10.81 -8.06 31.05
N GLY A 339 11.35 -8.70 30.04
CA GLY A 339 12.01 -10.00 30.13
C GLY A 339 13.53 -9.97 29.94
N GLN A 340 14.27 -9.02 30.55
CA GLN A 340 15.66 -9.13 31.04
C GLN A 340 16.29 -7.73 31.24
N PRO A 341 17.10 -7.51 32.30
CA PRO A 341 17.80 -6.24 32.45
C PRO A 341 18.88 -6.12 31.36
N ALA A 342 18.74 -5.14 30.49
CA ALA A 342 19.80 -4.72 29.56
C ALA A 342 20.96 -4.08 30.35
N ASP A 343 21.77 -4.93 30.99
CA ASP A 343 23.07 -4.56 31.54
C ASP A 343 24.07 -4.40 30.38
N ALA A 344 23.85 -3.39 29.53
CA ALA A 344 24.69 -3.14 28.35
C ALA A 344 24.87 -1.65 28.01
N VAL A 345 24.89 -0.76 29.01
CA VAL A 345 25.48 0.58 28.84
C VAL A 345 26.80 0.66 29.61
N ARG A 346 27.82 -0.07 29.12
CA ARG A 346 29.21 0.16 29.55
C ARG A 346 30.20 0.11 28.39
N ARG A 347 30.66 1.32 28.05
CA ARG A 347 31.96 1.68 27.45
C ARG A 347 32.19 1.24 26.00
N LEU A 348 32.01 2.18 25.07
CA LEU A 348 32.74 2.16 23.81
C LEU A 348 34.16 2.72 24.02
N PRO A 349 35.24 1.96 23.70
CA PRO A 349 36.60 2.45 23.69
C PRO A 349 37.00 3.06 22.34
N GLY A 350 37.85 4.10 22.39
CA GLY A 350 38.92 4.28 21.42
C GLY A 350 38.59 4.99 20.11
N HIS A 351 38.77 6.31 20.10
CA HIS A 351 38.93 7.13 18.90
C HIS A 351 39.83 6.51 17.82
N ARG A 352 39.32 6.39 16.58
CA ARG A 352 40.13 6.58 15.37
C ARG A 352 39.58 7.76 14.57
N ARG A 353 40.46 8.75 14.36
CA ARG A 353 40.19 10.01 13.69
C ARG A 353 39.95 9.80 12.20
N LEU A 354 38.79 10.21 11.68
CA LEU A 354 38.64 10.58 10.29
C LEU A 354 38.80 12.10 10.16
N ARG A 355 39.85 12.49 9.43
CA ARG A 355 40.11 13.87 9.01
C ARG A 355 39.23 14.19 7.78
N GLU A 356 38.92 15.48 7.66
CA GLU A 356 38.55 16.23 6.44
C GLU A 356 37.12 16.76 6.31
N GLY A 357 36.72 17.64 7.25
CA GLY A 357 35.73 18.70 6.99
C GLY A 357 36.44 20.00 6.58
N ARG A 358 36.69 20.22 5.28
CA ARG A 358 37.29 21.47 4.76
C ARG A 358 36.31 22.42 4.06
N THR A 359 35.03 22.09 3.93
CA THR A 359 34.07 22.93 3.19
C THR A 359 33.18 23.82 4.07
N LEU A 360 32.88 23.45 5.32
CA LEU A 360 31.98 24.25 6.19
C LEU A 360 32.66 25.51 6.78
N ARG A 361 33.98 25.46 7.03
CA ARG A 361 34.75 26.61 7.55
C ARG A 361 34.85 27.79 6.57
N ALA A 362 34.68 27.54 5.28
CA ALA A 362 34.78 28.59 4.25
C ALA A 362 33.51 29.46 4.19
N HIS A 363 32.33 28.90 4.51
CA HIS A 363 31.06 29.62 4.46
C HIS A 363 30.86 30.51 5.69
N LEU A 364 31.19 30.01 6.89
CA LEU A 364 31.10 30.76 8.15
C LEU A 364 32.04 31.99 8.20
N ARG A 365 33.21 31.90 7.56
CA ARG A 365 34.18 33.03 7.49
C ARG A 365 33.72 34.17 6.58
N ARG A 366 32.79 33.95 5.65
CA ARG A 366 32.26 35.00 4.77
C ARG A 366 31.20 35.86 5.46
N VAL A 367 30.43 35.28 6.37
CA VAL A 367 29.39 35.99 7.13
C VAL A 367 30.00 36.83 8.27
N GLN A 368 31.06 36.34 8.93
CA GLN A 368 31.70 37.06 10.04
C GLN A 368 32.64 38.21 9.64
N ARG A 369 32.94 38.41 8.36
CA ARG A 369 33.86 39.47 7.89
C ARG A 369 33.18 40.80 7.52
N ALA A 370 31.86 40.90 7.63
CA ALA A 370 31.15 42.16 7.40
C ALA A 370 30.84 42.83 8.75
N ARG A 371 31.67 43.82 9.13
CA ARG A 371 31.52 44.77 10.26
C ARG A 371 31.85 44.24 11.68
N PRO A 372 33.09 44.44 12.18
CA PRO A 372 33.46 44.16 13.57
C PRO A 372 32.76 45.02 14.63
N ASP A 373 32.02 46.04 14.22
CA ASP A 373 31.54 47.18 15.01
C ASP A 373 30.05 47.09 15.43
N LEU A 374 29.40 45.94 15.21
CA LEU A 374 28.02 45.66 15.67
C LEU A 374 27.97 44.53 16.72
N ARG A 375 28.81 44.62 17.76
CA ARG A 375 28.63 43.82 18.99
C ARG A 375 27.68 44.57 19.93
N GLY A 376 26.38 44.38 19.73
CA GLY A 376 25.35 44.93 20.61
C GLY A 376 24.14 45.43 19.84
N ALA A 377 23.22 44.54 19.48
CA ALA A 377 21.87 44.93 19.07
C ALA A 377 20.91 43.77 19.37
N GLY A 378 19.93 44.00 20.25
CA GLY A 378 18.97 43.03 20.80
C GLY A 378 17.96 42.43 19.81
N GLY A 379 18.34 42.23 18.54
CA GLY A 379 17.51 41.55 17.54
C GLY A 379 17.65 40.03 17.55
N ALA A 380 18.82 39.50 17.94
CA ALA A 380 19.10 38.06 17.89
C ALA A 380 18.30 37.22 18.90
N VAL A 381 17.81 37.84 20.00
CA VAL A 381 17.00 37.17 21.04
C VAL A 381 15.61 36.75 20.55
N TYR A 382 15.05 37.44 19.55
CA TYR A 382 13.73 37.07 19.04
C TYR A 382 13.75 35.74 18.29
N SER A 383 14.88 35.36 17.68
CA SER A 383 14.99 34.09 16.95
C SER A 383 14.78 32.87 17.86
N PRO A 384 15.49 32.70 19.00
CA PRO A 384 15.19 31.62 19.94
C PRO A 384 13.82 31.81 20.62
N ALA A 385 13.38 33.04 20.90
CA ALA A 385 12.09 33.28 21.56
C ALA A 385 10.85 32.87 20.74
N ILE A 386 10.96 32.72 19.42
CA ILE A 386 9.88 32.23 18.54
C ILE A 386 10.04 30.76 18.13
N THR A 387 10.99 30.04 18.73
CA THR A 387 11.12 28.59 18.55
C THR A 387 10.22 27.84 19.53
N ASP A 388 9.82 26.62 19.16
CA ASP A 388 9.00 25.77 20.02
C ASP A 388 9.75 25.35 21.31
N PHE A 389 11.08 25.21 21.25
CA PHE A 389 11.92 24.84 22.39
C PHE A 389 13.23 25.62 22.42
N THR A 390 13.54 26.18 23.59
CA THR A 390 14.81 26.88 23.86
C THR A 390 15.61 26.14 24.93
N VAL A 391 16.80 25.66 24.58
CA VAL A 391 17.76 25.04 25.50
C VAL A 391 18.91 26.01 25.75
N MET A 392 19.24 26.27 27.02
CA MET A 392 20.34 27.16 27.39
C MET A 392 21.36 26.44 28.26
N ILE A 393 22.64 26.62 27.96
CA ILE A 393 23.75 26.05 28.73
C ILE A 393 24.06 26.97 29.93
N ASP A 394 24.11 26.40 31.14
CA ASP A 394 24.39 27.15 32.37
C ASP A 394 25.73 27.90 32.27
N GLN A 395 25.77 29.08 32.89
CA GLN A 395 26.93 29.99 32.99
C GLN A 395 27.56 30.50 31.67
N THR A 396 27.10 30.03 30.52
CA THR A 396 27.73 30.32 29.22
C THR A 396 26.76 30.88 28.19
N SER A 397 25.45 30.64 28.38
CA SER A 397 24.39 31.17 27.53
C SER A 397 23.72 32.36 28.18
N HIS A 398 23.62 33.49 27.47
CA HIS A 398 22.84 34.64 27.92
C HIS A 398 21.94 35.18 26.82
N MET A 399 20.75 35.63 27.21
CA MET A 399 19.74 36.15 26.28
C MET A 399 19.03 37.37 26.89
N PHE A 400 19.15 38.53 26.26
CA PHE A 400 18.48 39.76 26.72
C PHE A 400 18.38 40.78 25.58
N ILE A 401 17.37 41.63 25.64
CA ILE A 401 17.14 42.71 24.65
C ILE A 401 18.14 43.86 24.86
N THR A 402 18.35 44.23 26.13
CA THR A 402 19.20 45.34 26.54
C THR A 402 20.25 44.81 27.50
N GLY A 403 21.54 45.08 27.25
CA GLY A 403 22.63 44.57 28.09
C GLY A 403 22.77 45.28 29.44
N PRO A 404 23.45 44.65 30.42
CA PRO A 404 23.69 45.18 31.78
C PRO A 404 24.15 46.65 31.85
N ASP A 405 25.16 47.02 31.08
CA ASP A 405 25.74 48.36 31.12
C ASP A 405 24.75 49.44 30.67
N VAL A 406 23.88 49.11 29.72
CA VAL A 406 22.85 50.01 29.22
C VAL A 406 21.73 50.16 30.24
N ILE A 407 21.31 49.06 30.88
CA ILE A 407 20.32 49.10 31.97
C ILE A 407 20.84 49.98 33.11
N LYS A 408 22.09 49.80 33.54
CA LYS A 408 22.73 50.62 34.57
C LYS A 408 22.78 52.09 34.19
N THR A 409 23.13 52.39 32.94
CA THR A 409 23.24 53.77 32.46
C THR A 409 21.88 54.46 32.36
N VAL A 410 20.83 53.76 31.95
CA VAL A 410 19.51 54.35 31.66
C VAL A 410 18.60 54.35 32.90
N THR A 411 18.65 53.30 33.71
CA THR A 411 17.71 53.08 34.84
C THR A 411 18.37 53.24 36.21
N GLY A 412 19.71 53.17 36.29
CA GLY A 412 20.46 53.14 37.53
C GLY A 412 20.52 51.76 38.21
N GLU A 413 19.86 50.73 37.65
CA GLU A 413 19.84 49.37 38.19
C GLU A 413 21.15 48.63 37.88
N ASP A 414 21.78 48.03 38.90
CA ASP A 414 23.04 47.30 38.77
C ASP A 414 22.77 45.78 38.71
N VAL A 415 22.62 45.25 37.49
CA VAL A 415 22.29 43.83 37.23
C VAL A 415 23.37 43.18 36.37
N GLY A 416 23.85 41.99 36.76
CA GLY A 416 24.85 41.24 35.99
C GLY A 416 24.24 40.41 34.85
N PHE A 417 25.08 39.91 33.93
CA PHE A 417 24.64 39.10 32.77
C PHE A 417 23.82 37.85 33.17
N GLU A 418 24.23 37.14 34.22
CA GLU A 418 23.52 35.97 34.74
C GLU A 418 22.14 36.34 35.31
N ALA A 419 22.08 37.36 36.16
CA ALA A 419 20.84 37.82 36.77
C ALA A 419 19.86 38.43 35.76
N LEU A 420 20.37 38.98 34.66
CA LEU A 420 19.56 39.62 33.64
C LEU A 420 18.98 38.64 32.61
N GLY A 421 19.78 37.66 32.16
CA GLY A 421 19.39 36.77 31.08
C GLY A 421 20.18 35.48 31.00
N GLY A 422 20.77 35.03 32.11
CA GLY A 422 21.42 33.71 32.20
C GLY A 422 20.42 32.56 32.09
N ALA A 423 20.94 31.37 31.79
CA ALA A 423 20.14 30.15 31.63
C ALA A 423 19.23 29.88 32.84
N ARG A 424 19.75 30.08 34.06
CA ARG A 424 18.99 29.91 35.31
C ARG A 424 17.80 30.88 35.38
N THR A 425 18.04 32.17 35.16
CA THR A 425 17.00 33.22 35.18
C THR A 425 15.88 32.90 34.20
N HIS A 426 16.21 32.43 33.00
CA HIS A 426 15.20 32.05 32.01
C HIS A 426 14.44 30.76 32.33
N ASN A 427 15.06 29.83 33.05
CA ASN A 427 14.42 28.57 33.47
C ASN A 427 13.68 28.67 34.81
N THR A 428 13.97 29.66 35.68
CA THR A 428 13.31 29.77 37.01
C THR A 428 12.37 30.96 37.12
N THR A 429 12.60 32.04 36.36
CA THR A 429 11.93 33.32 36.59
C THR A 429 11.13 33.79 35.38
N SER A 430 11.71 33.76 34.18
CA SER A 430 11.02 34.29 32.99
C SER A 430 10.27 33.23 32.17
N GLY A 431 10.60 31.94 32.33
CA GLY A 431 10.00 30.83 31.57
C GLY A 431 10.32 30.83 30.07
N VAL A 432 11.37 31.55 29.63
CA VAL A 432 11.69 31.66 28.19
C VAL A 432 12.52 30.46 27.71
N ALA A 433 13.32 29.86 28.61
CA ALA A 433 14.05 28.64 28.32
C ALA A 433 13.32 27.43 28.90
N HIS A 434 13.36 26.33 28.16
CA HIS A 434 12.62 25.09 28.43
C HIS A 434 13.51 24.05 29.14
N TYR A 435 14.83 24.17 29.00
CA TYR A 435 15.81 23.34 29.69
C TYR A 435 17.08 24.13 29.99
N MET A 436 17.65 23.90 31.17
CA MET A 436 18.95 24.41 31.59
C MET A 436 19.95 23.26 31.58
N ALA A 437 20.74 23.17 30.51
CA ALA A 437 21.76 22.15 30.40
C ALA A 437 23.01 22.51 31.22
N GLY A 438 23.63 21.54 31.87
CA GLY A 438 24.86 21.75 32.65
C GLY A 438 26.09 22.04 31.78
N ASP A 439 26.14 21.48 30.57
CA ASP A 439 27.17 21.72 29.56
C ASP A 439 26.63 21.53 28.13
N GLU A 440 27.45 21.81 27.11
CA GLU A 440 27.06 21.67 25.70
C GLU A 440 26.64 20.24 25.33
N LYS A 441 27.25 19.23 25.95
CA LYS A 441 26.97 17.83 25.65
C LYS A 441 25.57 17.46 26.16
N ASP A 442 25.26 17.82 27.41
CA ASP A 442 23.93 17.68 27.99
C ASP A 442 22.87 18.39 27.14
N GLY A 443 23.15 19.61 26.69
CA GLY A 443 22.25 20.33 25.79
C GLY A 443 21.97 19.60 24.47
N ILE A 444 22.98 18.97 23.86
CA ILE A 444 22.82 18.20 22.62
C ILE A 444 22.06 16.89 22.88
N GLU A 445 22.35 16.17 23.96
CA GLU A 445 21.63 14.93 24.30
C GLU A 445 20.16 15.22 24.63
N TYR A 446 19.86 16.31 25.31
CA TYR A 446 18.48 16.76 25.53
C TYR A 446 17.75 17.06 24.21
N VAL A 447 18.41 17.73 23.25
CA VAL A 447 17.80 17.99 21.94
C VAL A 447 17.53 16.70 21.17
N LYS A 448 18.44 15.71 21.23
CA LYS A 448 18.19 14.39 20.62
C LYS A 448 17.01 13.68 21.26
N ALA A 449 16.92 13.72 22.60
CA ALA A 449 15.79 13.16 23.33
C ALA A 449 14.49 13.85 22.90
N LEU A 450 14.44 15.19 22.90
CA LEU A 450 13.29 15.97 22.47
C LEU A 450 12.80 15.59 21.06
N LEU A 451 13.73 15.48 20.10
CA LEU A 451 13.41 15.09 18.73
C LEU A 451 12.89 13.65 18.61
N SER A 452 13.15 12.78 19.58
CA SER A 452 12.57 11.43 19.61
C SER A 452 11.08 11.42 19.98
N TYR A 453 10.56 12.50 20.57
CA TYR A 453 9.15 12.64 20.94
C TYR A 453 8.33 13.44 19.93
N LEU A 454 8.99 14.26 19.11
CA LEU A 454 8.32 15.16 18.20
C LEU A 454 8.11 14.49 16.83
N PRO A 455 6.92 14.61 16.23
CA PRO A 455 6.70 14.18 14.86
C PRO A 455 7.61 14.94 13.92
N SER A 456 7.92 14.34 12.77
CA SER A 456 8.76 15.00 11.76
C SER A 456 8.12 16.29 11.22
N ASN A 457 6.79 16.42 11.29
CA ASN A 457 6.01 17.62 10.96
C ASN A 457 4.57 17.51 11.51
N ASN A 458 3.74 18.55 11.30
CA ASN A 458 2.37 18.63 11.82
C ASN A 458 1.33 17.72 11.13
N LEU A 459 1.71 16.99 10.08
CA LEU A 459 0.84 16.04 9.35
C LEU A 459 1.27 14.58 9.57
N SER A 460 2.39 14.34 10.27
CA SER A 460 2.83 12.99 10.64
C SER A 460 2.44 12.69 12.07
N GLU A 461 2.07 11.44 12.34
CA GLU A 461 1.93 10.93 13.70
C GLU A 461 3.27 11.09 14.46
N PRO A 462 3.22 11.26 15.81
CA PRO A 462 4.40 11.21 16.65
C PRO A 462 5.19 9.91 16.44
N PRO A 463 6.52 9.91 16.67
CA PRO A 463 7.32 8.70 16.52
C PRO A 463 6.77 7.59 17.43
N ALA A 464 6.30 6.49 16.83
CA ALA A 464 5.97 5.26 17.53
C ALA A 464 7.13 4.26 17.37
N PHE A 465 7.45 3.55 18.45
CA PHE A 465 8.45 2.48 18.45
C PHE A 465 7.71 1.14 18.55
N PRO A 466 7.30 0.53 17.41
CA PRO A 466 6.85 -0.85 17.43
C PRO A 466 8.01 -1.77 17.85
N ASP A 467 7.71 -2.99 18.31
CA ASP A 467 8.73 -4.01 18.53
C ASP A 467 9.64 -4.09 17.29
N GLU A 468 10.93 -3.81 17.49
CA GLU A 468 11.86 -3.78 16.37
C GLU A 468 11.98 -5.19 15.81
N ALA A 469 11.53 -5.41 14.57
CA ALA A 469 11.79 -6.67 13.87
C ALA A 469 13.27 -7.03 14.01
N ASP A 470 13.57 -8.29 14.35
CA ASP A 470 14.95 -8.73 14.50
C ASP A 470 15.68 -8.54 13.16
N LEU A 471 16.62 -7.59 13.17
CA LEU A 471 17.43 -7.21 12.02
C LEU A 471 18.73 -8.03 11.95
N GLU A 472 18.94 -8.96 12.88
CA GLU A 472 19.97 -9.98 12.72
C GLU A 472 19.63 -10.88 11.54
N VAL A 473 20.69 -11.33 10.85
CA VAL A 473 20.57 -12.25 9.72
C VAL A 473 20.23 -13.64 10.27
N SER A 474 19.00 -14.08 10.03
CA SER A 474 18.49 -15.38 10.46
C SER A 474 19.11 -16.53 9.65
N ASP A 475 18.85 -17.78 10.06
CA ASP A 475 19.26 -18.94 9.26
C ASP A 475 18.47 -19.04 7.95
N GLU A 476 17.21 -18.60 7.95
CA GLU A 476 16.38 -18.49 6.75
C GLU A 476 16.93 -17.43 5.80
N ASP A 477 17.32 -16.26 6.31
CA ASP A 477 17.98 -15.23 5.50
C ASP A 477 19.24 -15.80 4.78
N ARG A 478 20.02 -16.66 5.45
CA ARG A 478 21.23 -17.31 4.88
C ARG A 478 20.94 -18.26 3.73
N GLU A 479 19.73 -18.79 3.60
CA GLU A 479 19.37 -19.65 2.46
C GLU A 479 19.48 -18.88 1.13
N MET A 480 19.19 -17.57 1.15
CA MET A 480 19.31 -16.70 -0.03
C MET A 480 20.73 -16.63 -0.59
N ASP A 481 21.77 -16.80 0.23
CA ASP A 481 23.17 -16.75 -0.21
C ASP A 481 23.53 -17.88 -1.19
N THR A 482 22.71 -18.94 -1.23
CA THR A 482 22.87 -20.10 -2.13
C THR A 482 21.73 -20.26 -3.14
N LEU A 483 20.78 -19.32 -3.16
CA LEU A 483 19.60 -19.40 -4.04
C LEU A 483 19.96 -19.29 -5.52
N ILE A 484 20.95 -18.43 -5.85
CA ILE A 484 21.38 -18.21 -7.22
C ILE A 484 22.32 -19.33 -7.67
N PRO A 485 21.99 -20.09 -8.74
CA PRO A 485 22.87 -21.13 -9.25
C PRO A 485 24.18 -20.58 -9.84
N ASP A 486 25.27 -21.33 -9.71
CA ASP A 486 26.58 -21.00 -10.30
C ASP A 486 26.49 -20.80 -11.82
N SER A 487 25.69 -21.62 -12.51
CA SER A 487 25.48 -21.48 -13.94
C SER A 487 24.48 -20.37 -14.25
N ALA A 488 24.90 -19.37 -15.03
CA ALA A 488 24.03 -18.29 -15.49
C ALA A 488 22.82 -18.78 -16.31
N ASN A 489 22.87 -20.00 -16.88
CA ASN A 489 21.79 -20.60 -17.66
C ASN A 489 20.79 -21.38 -16.81
N GLN A 490 21.15 -21.74 -15.56
CA GLN A 490 20.25 -22.47 -14.68
C GLN A 490 19.28 -21.48 -14.03
N PRO A 491 17.96 -21.68 -14.16
CA PRO A 491 16.98 -20.82 -13.51
C PRO A 491 16.80 -21.19 -12.03
N TYR A 492 16.15 -20.31 -11.29
CA TYR A 492 15.70 -20.53 -9.91
C TYR A 492 14.31 -19.91 -9.75
N ASP A 493 13.57 -20.30 -8.71
CA ASP A 493 12.26 -19.71 -8.42
C ASP A 493 12.42 -18.42 -7.61
N VAL A 494 12.07 -17.29 -8.20
CA VAL A 494 12.13 -15.98 -7.53
C VAL A 494 11.16 -15.87 -6.35
N ARG A 495 10.10 -16.70 -6.30
CA ARG A 495 9.15 -16.72 -5.17
C ARG A 495 9.85 -16.96 -3.84
N LYS A 496 10.88 -17.80 -3.82
CA LYS A 496 11.68 -18.03 -2.62
C LYS A 496 12.31 -16.74 -2.09
N ALA A 497 12.88 -15.92 -2.98
CA ALA A 497 13.45 -14.63 -2.57
C ALA A 497 12.38 -13.64 -2.08
N ILE A 498 11.17 -13.70 -2.64
CA ILE A 498 10.04 -12.86 -2.23
C ILE A 498 9.55 -13.31 -0.85
N GLU A 499 9.28 -14.59 -0.66
CA GLU A 499 8.82 -15.19 0.60
C GLU A 499 9.78 -14.82 1.76
N HIS A 500 11.09 -14.99 1.57
CA HIS A 500 12.08 -14.69 2.63
C HIS A 500 12.14 -13.22 3.07
N VAL A 501 11.57 -12.28 2.31
CA VAL A 501 11.55 -10.87 2.70
C VAL A 501 10.21 -10.41 3.27
N LEU A 502 9.16 -11.22 3.12
CA LEU A 502 7.81 -10.93 3.56
C LEU A 502 7.57 -11.54 4.94
N ASP A 503 6.70 -10.89 5.71
CA ASP A 503 6.26 -11.40 7.00
C ASP A 503 5.62 -12.80 6.82
N ASP A 504 5.96 -13.73 7.70
CA ASP A 504 5.48 -15.13 7.71
C ASP A 504 5.66 -15.91 6.40
N ASN A 505 6.54 -15.45 5.50
CA ASN A 505 6.66 -15.96 4.13
C ASN A 505 5.33 -15.92 3.35
N GLU A 506 4.40 -15.04 3.71
CA GLU A 506 3.07 -14.98 3.09
C GLU A 506 3.09 -14.10 1.83
N PHE A 507 2.80 -14.69 0.68
CA PHE A 507 2.71 -13.99 -0.59
C PHE A 507 1.37 -14.24 -1.30
N MET A 508 0.60 -13.17 -1.47
CA MET A 508 -0.66 -13.18 -2.21
C MET A 508 -0.43 -12.84 -3.68
N GLU A 509 -0.18 -13.85 -4.51
CA GLU A 509 0.07 -13.67 -5.94
C GLU A 509 -1.21 -13.27 -6.72
N THR A 510 -1.06 -12.29 -7.62
CA THR A 510 -2.10 -11.83 -8.55
C THR A 510 -1.74 -12.21 -9.98
N GLN A 511 -2.74 -12.60 -10.78
CA GLN A 511 -2.56 -13.02 -12.17
C GLN A 511 -1.52 -14.16 -12.32
N ALA A 512 -1.51 -15.13 -11.40
CA ALA A 512 -0.51 -16.21 -11.36
C ALA A 512 -0.44 -17.04 -12.66
N LEU A 513 -1.56 -17.10 -13.40
CA LEU A 513 -1.69 -17.87 -14.64
C LEU A 513 -1.41 -17.07 -15.93
N PHE A 514 -1.29 -15.74 -15.85
CA PHE A 514 -1.05 -14.86 -16.99
C PHE A 514 0.36 -14.28 -16.94
N ALA A 515 1.07 -14.29 -18.07
CA ALA A 515 2.46 -13.83 -18.19
C ALA A 515 3.35 -14.36 -17.04
N PRO A 516 3.55 -15.69 -16.93
CA PRO A 516 4.22 -16.31 -15.79
C PRO A 516 5.72 -15.97 -15.69
N ASN A 517 6.28 -15.32 -16.71
CA ASN A 517 7.62 -14.71 -16.74
C ASN A 517 7.75 -13.44 -15.87
N ILE A 518 6.64 -12.88 -15.35
CA ILE A 518 6.65 -11.83 -14.35
C ILE A 518 5.62 -12.13 -13.24
N ILE A 519 6.02 -11.93 -11.99
CA ILE A 519 5.21 -12.13 -10.79
C ILE A 519 4.74 -10.78 -10.30
N THR A 520 3.47 -10.72 -9.90
CA THR A 520 2.85 -9.56 -9.25
C THR A 520 2.04 -10.03 -8.06
N GLY A 521 2.00 -9.29 -6.96
CA GLY A 521 1.20 -9.69 -5.79
C GLY A 521 1.48 -8.83 -4.58
N PHE A 522 0.82 -9.15 -3.47
CA PHE A 522 0.96 -8.42 -2.22
C PHE A 522 1.59 -9.28 -1.13
N GLY A 523 2.21 -8.63 -0.16
CA GLY A 523 2.68 -9.20 1.09
C GLY A 523 2.77 -8.12 2.16
N ARG A 524 3.35 -8.44 3.32
CA ARG A 524 3.62 -7.45 4.37
C ARG A 524 5.10 -7.42 4.73
N VAL A 525 5.56 -6.25 5.17
CA VAL A 525 6.85 -6.06 5.83
C VAL A 525 6.61 -5.25 7.10
N GLU A 526 6.89 -5.84 8.26
CA GLU A 526 6.55 -5.29 9.57
C GLU A 526 5.06 -4.93 9.70
N GLY A 527 4.19 -5.81 9.20
CA GLY A 527 2.74 -5.63 9.21
C GLY A 527 2.21 -4.61 8.19
N HIS A 528 3.08 -3.95 7.41
CA HIS A 528 2.68 -2.96 6.41
C HIS A 528 2.55 -3.60 5.02
N PRO A 529 1.42 -3.41 4.30
CA PRO A 529 1.25 -3.90 2.94
C PRO A 529 2.31 -3.39 1.96
N VAL A 530 2.84 -4.29 1.14
CA VAL A 530 3.75 -4.00 0.02
C VAL A 530 3.30 -4.72 -1.24
N GLY A 531 3.49 -4.10 -2.40
CA GLY A 531 3.31 -4.69 -3.71
C GLY A 531 4.64 -5.24 -4.25
N ILE A 532 4.61 -6.42 -4.86
CA ILE A 532 5.79 -7.10 -5.41
C ILE A 532 5.71 -7.12 -6.93
N VAL A 533 6.83 -6.85 -7.60
CA VAL A 533 7.03 -7.10 -9.03
C VAL A 533 8.34 -7.86 -9.23
N ALA A 534 8.33 -9.03 -9.85
CA ALA A 534 9.55 -9.82 -10.01
C ALA A 534 9.64 -10.56 -11.35
N ASN A 535 10.79 -10.57 -11.99
CA ASN A 535 11.01 -11.47 -13.14
C ASN A 535 11.09 -12.92 -12.64
N GLN A 536 10.51 -13.87 -13.37
CA GLN A 536 10.55 -15.29 -13.03
C GLN A 536 11.50 -16.05 -13.99
N PRO A 537 12.76 -16.35 -13.57
CA PRO A 537 13.74 -16.97 -14.45
C PRO A 537 13.36 -18.36 -14.96
N MET A 538 12.50 -19.10 -14.25
CA MET A 538 12.00 -20.41 -14.70
C MET A 538 11.03 -20.32 -15.89
N GLN A 539 10.52 -19.13 -16.19
CA GLN A 539 9.51 -18.90 -17.22
C GLN A 539 10.06 -17.94 -18.26
N PHE A 540 10.25 -18.43 -19.49
CA PHE A 540 10.88 -17.67 -20.58
C PHE A 540 12.20 -16.98 -20.20
N ALA A 541 13.00 -17.61 -19.33
CA ALA A 541 14.25 -17.07 -18.79
C ALA A 541 14.11 -15.72 -18.06
N GLY A 542 12.90 -15.33 -17.64
CA GLY A 542 12.62 -14.03 -17.01
C GLY A 542 12.56 -12.85 -18.01
N CYS A 543 12.52 -13.11 -19.32
CA CYS A 543 12.40 -12.07 -20.34
C CYS A 543 11.12 -11.24 -20.16
N LEU A 544 11.19 -9.95 -20.50
CA LEU A 544 9.99 -9.11 -20.66
C LEU A 544 9.38 -9.31 -22.05
N ASP A 545 8.06 -9.45 -22.09
CA ASP A 545 7.26 -9.43 -23.31
C ASP A 545 6.08 -8.47 -23.16
N ILE A 546 5.21 -8.43 -24.16
CA ILE A 546 4.02 -7.58 -24.16
C ILE A 546 3.16 -7.83 -22.91
N ASP A 547 2.85 -9.10 -22.65
CA ASP A 547 1.87 -9.46 -21.62
C ASP A 547 2.44 -9.22 -20.21
N ALA A 548 3.71 -9.54 -19.98
CA ALA A 548 4.40 -9.22 -18.74
C ALA A 548 4.47 -7.70 -18.49
N SER A 549 4.73 -6.91 -19.54
CA SER A 549 4.80 -5.46 -19.43
C SER A 549 3.46 -4.86 -19.04
N GLU A 550 2.35 -5.32 -19.62
CA GLU A 550 1.02 -4.82 -19.29
C GLU A 550 0.54 -5.28 -17.91
N LYS A 551 0.80 -6.54 -17.55
CA LYS A 551 0.52 -7.12 -16.22
C LYS A 551 1.17 -6.26 -15.12
N ALA A 552 2.49 -6.07 -15.20
CA ALA A 552 3.21 -5.31 -14.18
C ALA A 552 2.87 -3.81 -14.23
N ALA A 553 2.68 -3.21 -15.40
CA ALA A 553 2.38 -1.78 -15.51
C ALA A 553 1.07 -1.42 -14.79
N ARG A 554 0.02 -2.24 -15.00
CA ARG A 554 -1.26 -2.03 -14.32
C ARG A 554 -1.12 -2.21 -12.82
N PHE A 555 -0.40 -3.26 -12.38
CA PHE A 555 -0.19 -3.54 -10.96
C PHE A 555 0.58 -2.43 -10.23
N VAL A 556 1.67 -1.92 -10.81
CA VAL A 556 2.44 -0.80 -10.24
C VAL A 556 1.57 0.44 -10.09
N ARG A 557 0.77 0.78 -11.12
CA ARG A 557 -0.18 1.90 -11.04
C ARG A 557 -1.25 1.72 -9.98
N THR A 558 -1.75 0.50 -9.79
CA THR A 558 -2.71 0.20 -8.74
C THR A 558 -2.09 0.40 -7.36
N CYS A 559 -0.85 -0.09 -7.14
CA CYS A 559 -0.14 0.11 -5.89
C CYS A 559 0.08 1.61 -5.61
N ASP A 560 0.57 2.35 -6.60
CA ASP A 560 0.81 3.79 -6.48
C ASP A 560 -0.48 4.58 -6.16
N ALA A 561 -1.58 4.29 -6.86
CA ALA A 561 -2.85 4.96 -6.64
C ALA A 561 -3.44 4.75 -5.23
N PHE A 562 -3.02 3.68 -4.55
CA PHE A 562 -3.50 3.32 -3.21
C PHE A 562 -2.38 3.32 -2.16
N ASN A 563 -1.31 4.10 -2.41
CA ASN A 563 -0.23 4.35 -1.46
C ASN A 563 0.50 3.08 -0.97
N VAL A 564 0.49 2.01 -1.76
CA VAL A 564 1.19 0.75 -1.45
C VAL A 564 2.63 0.84 -1.99
N PRO A 565 3.68 0.73 -1.15
CA PRO A 565 5.06 0.61 -1.59
C PRO A 565 5.29 -0.51 -2.60
N VAL A 566 6.21 -0.33 -3.55
CA VAL A 566 6.54 -1.38 -4.53
C VAL A 566 7.98 -1.88 -4.32
N LEU A 567 8.10 -3.19 -4.14
CA LEU A 567 9.36 -3.92 -4.11
C LEU A 567 9.56 -4.67 -5.44
N THR A 568 10.68 -4.42 -6.10
CA THR A 568 10.96 -4.99 -7.43
C THR A 568 12.18 -5.91 -7.40
N PHE A 569 12.03 -7.18 -7.81
CA PHE A 569 13.14 -8.14 -7.92
C PHE A 569 13.53 -8.39 -9.38
N VAL A 570 14.80 -8.14 -9.72
CA VAL A 570 15.26 -8.08 -11.12
C VAL A 570 16.19 -9.25 -11.47
N ASP A 571 15.74 -10.07 -12.42
CA ASP A 571 16.55 -11.05 -13.16
C ASP A 571 16.01 -11.18 -14.60
N VAL A 572 16.33 -10.15 -15.40
CA VAL A 572 15.84 -10.01 -16.77
C VAL A 572 16.99 -9.99 -17.78
N PRO A 573 17.04 -10.95 -18.72
CA PRO A 573 18.07 -10.98 -19.76
C PRO A 573 17.79 -10.01 -20.92
N GLY A 574 16.60 -9.42 -20.98
CA GLY A 574 16.15 -8.51 -22.03
C GLY A 574 14.68 -8.69 -22.36
N PHE A 575 14.29 -8.19 -23.53
CA PHE A 575 12.97 -8.43 -24.10
C PHE A 575 12.95 -9.71 -24.95
N LEU A 576 11.81 -10.41 -24.96
CA LEU A 576 11.61 -11.62 -25.76
C LEU A 576 11.73 -11.27 -27.26
N PRO A 577 12.69 -11.86 -28.01
CA PRO A 577 12.80 -11.60 -29.44
C PRO A 577 11.68 -12.29 -30.23
N GLY A 578 11.05 -11.58 -31.17
CA GLY A 578 10.08 -12.19 -32.10
C GLY A 578 9.36 -11.16 -32.95
N THR A 579 9.05 -11.51 -34.21
CA THR A 579 8.28 -10.63 -35.10
C THR A 579 6.88 -10.35 -34.56
N ASP A 580 6.29 -11.31 -33.85
CA ASP A 580 4.95 -11.15 -33.26
C ASP A 580 4.96 -10.11 -32.14
N GLN A 581 6.07 -9.97 -31.39
CA GLN A 581 6.21 -8.91 -30.39
C GLN A 581 6.22 -7.53 -31.06
N GLU A 582 6.97 -7.38 -32.14
CA GLU A 582 7.03 -6.12 -32.91
C GLU A 582 5.67 -5.78 -33.54
N TYR A 583 5.05 -6.73 -34.25
CA TYR A 583 3.78 -6.49 -34.95
C TYR A 583 2.61 -6.25 -34.00
N ASN A 584 2.61 -6.88 -32.82
CA ASN A 584 1.62 -6.63 -31.79
C ASN A 584 1.93 -5.38 -30.93
N GLY A 585 3.03 -4.68 -31.23
CA GLY A 585 3.33 -3.36 -30.69
C GLY A 585 4.04 -3.36 -29.34
N ILE A 586 5.05 -4.22 -29.15
CA ILE A 586 5.89 -4.24 -27.94
C ILE A 586 6.45 -2.86 -27.58
N ILE A 587 6.79 -2.02 -28.55
CA ILE A 587 7.29 -0.66 -28.26
C ILE A 587 6.28 0.16 -27.46
N ARG A 588 5.00 0.19 -27.87
CA ARG A 588 3.97 0.96 -27.16
C ARG A 588 3.44 0.25 -25.92
N ARG A 589 3.33 -1.09 -25.95
CA ARG A 589 2.79 -1.89 -24.82
C ARG A 589 3.85 -2.07 -23.72
N GLY A 590 5.10 -2.29 -24.08
CA GLY A 590 6.26 -2.35 -23.19
C GLY A 590 6.56 -1.04 -22.47
N ALA A 591 6.40 0.10 -23.17
CA ALA A 591 6.59 1.43 -22.59
C ALA A 591 5.61 1.75 -21.44
N LYS A 592 4.50 1.01 -21.29
CA LYS A 592 3.57 1.17 -20.17
C LYS A 592 4.25 0.93 -18.82
N LEU A 593 5.16 -0.04 -18.74
CA LEU A 593 5.86 -0.36 -17.48
C LEU A 593 6.87 0.73 -17.09
N ILE A 594 7.59 1.29 -18.08
CA ILE A 594 8.45 2.47 -17.87
C ILE A 594 7.61 3.64 -17.34
N PHE A 595 6.46 3.89 -17.96
CA PHE A 595 5.56 4.96 -17.56
C PHE A 595 5.05 4.77 -16.13
N ALA A 596 4.66 3.54 -15.77
CA ALA A 596 4.15 3.22 -14.45
C ALA A 596 5.19 3.43 -13.33
N TYR A 597 6.44 2.99 -13.53
CA TYR A 597 7.50 3.29 -12.55
C TYR A 597 7.85 4.77 -12.49
N ALA A 598 7.93 5.45 -13.64
CA ALA A 598 8.31 6.86 -13.70
C ALA A 598 7.23 7.83 -13.19
N GLU A 599 5.97 7.39 -13.11
CA GLU A 599 4.90 8.18 -12.50
C GLU A 599 4.70 7.87 -11.02
N ALA A 600 5.19 6.73 -10.53
CA ALA A 600 4.96 6.30 -9.17
C ALA A 600 5.68 7.21 -8.15
N THR A 601 4.94 7.58 -7.10
CA THR A 601 5.40 8.45 -6.00
C THR A 601 5.48 7.73 -4.66
N VAL A 602 4.89 6.53 -4.57
CA VAL A 602 5.09 5.60 -3.45
C VAL A 602 6.58 5.24 -3.26
N PRO A 603 6.97 4.69 -2.09
CA PRO A 603 8.29 4.11 -1.91
C PRO A 603 8.58 3.01 -2.94
N LEU A 604 9.73 3.12 -3.61
CA LEU A 604 10.20 2.18 -4.62
C LEU A 604 11.56 1.61 -4.19
N ILE A 605 11.59 0.30 -3.92
CA ILE A 605 12.83 -0.42 -3.61
C ILE A 605 13.04 -1.52 -4.65
N THR A 606 14.21 -1.54 -5.28
CA THR A 606 14.56 -2.51 -6.32
C THR A 606 15.76 -3.34 -5.87
N VAL A 607 15.68 -4.66 -6.01
CA VAL A 607 16.77 -5.60 -5.71
C VAL A 607 17.11 -6.37 -6.99
N ILE A 608 18.31 -6.12 -7.53
CA ILE A 608 18.83 -6.87 -8.68
C ILE A 608 19.52 -8.13 -8.17
N THR A 609 18.91 -9.29 -8.39
CA THR A 609 19.43 -10.58 -7.92
C THR A 609 20.43 -11.17 -8.90
N ARG A 610 20.19 -11.04 -10.21
CA ARG A 610 21.07 -11.56 -11.26
C ARG A 610 21.07 -10.70 -12.53
N LYS A 611 20.34 -11.03 -13.60
CA LYS A 611 20.50 -10.32 -14.89
C LYS A 611 19.77 -8.97 -14.90
N ALA A 612 20.41 -7.95 -15.46
CA ALA A 612 19.76 -6.68 -15.78
C ALA A 612 20.41 -6.09 -17.05
N PHE A 613 19.87 -6.46 -18.22
CA PHE A 613 20.47 -6.08 -19.50
C PHE A 613 19.66 -5.05 -20.30
N GLY A 614 20.40 -4.07 -20.85
CA GLY A 614 19.90 -3.12 -21.83
C GLY A 614 18.66 -2.36 -21.36
N GLY A 615 17.69 -2.17 -22.26
CA GLY A 615 16.45 -1.47 -21.91
C GLY A 615 15.63 -2.16 -20.82
N ALA A 616 15.80 -3.47 -20.61
CA ALA A 616 15.07 -4.17 -19.55
C ALA A 616 15.59 -3.80 -18.15
N TYR A 617 16.89 -3.49 -18.00
CA TYR A 617 17.41 -2.88 -16.78
C TYR A 617 16.69 -1.56 -16.47
N ASP A 618 16.54 -0.68 -17.46
CA ASP A 618 15.88 0.60 -17.26
C ASP A 618 14.42 0.40 -16.81
N VAL A 619 13.70 -0.51 -17.48
CA VAL A 619 12.27 -0.79 -17.26
C VAL A 619 11.98 -1.38 -15.87
N MET A 620 12.86 -2.21 -15.33
CA MET A 620 12.63 -2.93 -14.07
C MET A 620 12.98 -2.08 -12.83
N GLY A 621 12.33 -0.94 -12.67
CA GLY A 621 12.48 -0.10 -11.47
C GLY A 621 13.89 0.45 -11.27
N SER A 622 14.57 0.86 -12.35
CA SER A 622 15.91 1.45 -12.25
C SER A 622 15.86 2.80 -11.50
N LYS A 623 17.00 3.18 -10.89
CA LYS A 623 17.15 4.49 -10.25
C LYS A 623 16.86 5.66 -11.21
N HIS A 624 17.09 5.45 -12.51
CA HIS A 624 16.82 6.44 -13.56
C HIS A 624 15.33 6.76 -13.74
N LEU A 625 14.45 5.83 -13.35
CA LEU A 625 13.00 6.04 -13.37
C LEU A 625 12.45 6.61 -12.05
N GLY A 626 13.29 6.84 -11.03
CA GLY A 626 12.85 7.40 -9.75
C GLY A 626 12.77 6.41 -8.60
N ALA A 627 13.33 5.19 -8.76
CA ALA A 627 13.45 4.27 -7.63
C ALA A 627 14.34 4.86 -6.51
N ASP A 628 13.85 4.78 -5.27
CA ASP A 628 14.47 5.43 -4.11
C ASP A 628 15.70 4.66 -3.65
N LEU A 629 15.59 3.34 -3.59
CA LEU A 629 16.65 2.43 -3.16
C LEU A 629 16.84 1.30 -4.18
N ASN A 630 18.01 1.22 -4.80
CA ASN A 630 18.41 0.16 -5.72
C ASN A 630 19.56 -0.62 -5.11
N LEU A 631 19.29 -1.89 -4.79
CA LEU A 631 20.24 -2.84 -4.23
C LEU A 631 20.63 -3.84 -5.32
N ALA A 632 21.84 -4.38 -5.23
CA ALA A 632 22.29 -5.47 -6.09
C ALA A 632 22.97 -6.56 -5.28
N TRP A 633 22.68 -7.82 -5.59
CA TRP A 633 23.46 -8.94 -5.09
C TRP A 633 24.81 -9.02 -5.80
N PRO A 634 25.83 -9.73 -5.25
CA PRO A 634 27.12 -9.87 -5.92
C PRO A 634 27.01 -10.64 -7.26
N THR A 635 25.96 -11.45 -7.40
CA THR A 635 25.59 -12.20 -8.61
C THR A 635 24.94 -11.33 -9.69
N ALA A 636 24.68 -10.06 -9.43
CA ALA A 636 24.05 -9.17 -10.38
C ALA A 636 24.96 -8.87 -11.59
N GLN A 637 24.40 -8.95 -12.79
CA GLN A 637 25.06 -8.70 -14.07
C GLN A 637 24.36 -7.51 -14.74
N ILE A 638 24.94 -6.33 -14.62
CA ILE A 638 24.34 -5.08 -15.11
C ILE A 638 25.14 -4.58 -16.31
N ALA A 639 24.58 -4.70 -17.52
CA ALA A 639 25.27 -4.35 -18.77
C ALA A 639 24.32 -3.92 -19.88
N VAL A 640 24.86 -3.38 -20.98
CA VAL A 640 24.06 -2.96 -22.15
C VAL A 640 23.43 -4.15 -22.88
N MET A 641 24.14 -5.28 -22.93
CA MET A 641 23.67 -6.55 -23.50
C MET A 641 24.54 -7.69 -22.98
N GLY A 642 24.13 -8.95 -23.21
CA GLY A 642 24.94 -10.12 -22.83
C GLY A 642 26.30 -10.16 -23.54
N ALA A 643 27.30 -10.76 -22.88
CA ALA A 643 28.70 -10.75 -23.31
C ALA A 643 28.91 -11.20 -24.76
N GLN A 644 28.29 -12.32 -25.15
CA GLN A 644 28.45 -12.83 -26.51
C GLN A 644 27.93 -11.85 -27.58
N GLY A 645 26.83 -11.16 -27.32
CA GLY A 645 26.32 -10.09 -28.21
C GLY A 645 27.28 -8.91 -28.27
N ALA A 646 27.78 -8.47 -27.12
CA ALA A 646 28.69 -7.32 -27.02
C ALA A 646 30.01 -7.58 -27.74
N VAL A 647 30.66 -8.71 -27.49
CA VAL A 647 31.95 -9.09 -28.07
C VAL A 647 31.87 -9.21 -29.59
N ASN A 648 30.77 -9.76 -30.12
CA ASN A 648 30.56 -9.87 -31.56
C ASN A 648 30.46 -8.51 -32.27
N ILE A 649 30.09 -7.46 -31.55
CA ILE A 649 30.02 -6.09 -32.08
C ILE A 649 31.36 -5.38 -31.87
N LEU A 650 31.88 -5.37 -30.64
CA LEU A 650 33.08 -4.64 -30.24
C LEU A 650 34.34 -5.17 -30.95
N HIS A 651 34.49 -6.49 -30.98
CA HIS A 651 35.69 -7.16 -31.48
C HIS A 651 35.48 -7.82 -32.84
N ARG A 652 34.43 -7.44 -33.58
CA ARG A 652 34.09 -8.00 -34.89
C ARG A 652 35.29 -8.10 -35.84
N ARG A 653 36.10 -7.04 -35.89
CA ARG A 653 37.30 -6.99 -36.75
C ARG A 653 38.42 -7.86 -36.22
N THR A 654 38.65 -7.84 -34.90
CA THR A 654 39.70 -8.65 -34.24
C THR A 654 39.41 -10.14 -34.40
N ILE A 655 38.17 -10.58 -34.17
CA ILE A 655 37.75 -11.97 -34.36
C ILE A 655 37.89 -12.38 -35.83
N ALA A 656 37.43 -11.54 -36.77
CA ALA A 656 37.51 -11.85 -38.20
C ALA A 656 38.94 -11.88 -38.76
N SER A 657 39.90 -11.25 -38.06
CA SER A 657 41.32 -11.23 -38.45
C SER A 657 42.19 -12.17 -37.64
N SER A 658 41.60 -12.96 -36.73
CA SER A 658 42.32 -13.94 -35.94
C SER A 658 42.53 -15.24 -36.71
N ASP A 659 43.65 -15.91 -36.43
CA ASP A 659 43.96 -17.24 -36.96
C ASP A 659 43.01 -18.32 -36.39
N ASP A 660 42.47 -18.09 -35.19
CA ASP A 660 41.42 -18.91 -34.56
C ASP A 660 40.30 -18.02 -34.01
N PRO A 661 39.29 -17.68 -34.86
CA PRO A 661 38.19 -16.81 -34.48
C PRO A 661 37.35 -17.33 -33.30
N GLU A 662 37.19 -18.64 -33.15
CA GLU A 662 36.33 -19.20 -32.10
C GLU A 662 37.03 -19.24 -30.74
N SER A 663 38.31 -19.59 -30.69
CA SER A 663 39.09 -19.45 -29.45
C SER A 663 39.17 -17.98 -29.01
N THR A 664 39.47 -17.09 -29.96
CA THR A 664 39.54 -15.64 -29.68
C THR A 664 38.21 -15.08 -29.18
N ARG A 665 37.08 -15.53 -29.76
CA ARG A 665 35.74 -15.13 -29.31
C ARG A 665 35.49 -15.60 -27.88
N THR A 666 35.84 -16.84 -27.56
CA THR A 666 35.66 -17.42 -26.22
C THR A 666 36.47 -16.67 -25.17
N GLU A 667 37.74 -16.37 -25.46
CA GLU A 667 38.61 -15.58 -24.58
C GLU A 667 38.06 -14.17 -24.34
N LEU A 668 37.60 -13.50 -25.39
CA LEU A 668 37.02 -12.15 -25.27
C LEU A 668 35.67 -12.14 -24.54
N ILE A 669 34.87 -13.20 -24.66
CA ILE A 669 33.64 -13.36 -23.88
C ILE A 669 33.97 -13.50 -22.39
N ALA A 670 34.92 -14.36 -22.04
CA ALA A 670 35.37 -14.53 -20.66
C ALA A 670 35.91 -13.21 -20.08
N ASP A 671 36.74 -12.48 -20.83
CA ASP A 671 37.24 -11.16 -20.42
C ASP A 671 36.11 -10.15 -20.20
N TYR A 672 35.11 -10.11 -21.10
CA TYR A 672 33.94 -9.25 -20.93
C TYR A 672 33.09 -9.66 -19.70
N GLU A 673 32.90 -10.95 -19.49
CA GLU A 673 32.19 -11.51 -18.32
C GLU A 673 32.87 -11.10 -17.02
N ASP A 674 34.18 -11.34 -16.90
CA ASP A 674 34.95 -11.07 -15.68
C ASP A 674 35.08 -9.56 -15.39
N THR A 675 35.12 -8.73 -16.42
CA THR A 675 35.36 -7.28 -16.25
C THR A 675 34.07 -6.46 -16.15
N LEU A 676 33.03 -6.79 -16.92
CA LEU A 676 31.84 -5.94 -17.07
C LEU A 676 30.54 -6.57 -16.56
N LEU A 677 30.42 -7.91 -16.49
CA LEU A 677 29.17 -8.56 -16.02
C LEU A 677 29.16 -8.74 -14.50
N ASN A 678 29.14 -7.61 -13.81
CA ASN A 678 29.07 -7.50 -12.35
C ASN A 678 28.33 -6.19 -11.99
N PRO A 679 27.94 -5.96 -10.72
CA PRO A 679 27.21 -4.75 -10.35
C PRO A 679 28.13 -3.55 -10.08
N TYR A 680 29.45 -3.74 -10.04
CA TYR A 680 30.37 -2.77 -9.45
C TYR A 680 30.49 -1.49 -10.28
N ILE A 681 30.41 -1.57 -11.61
CA ILE A 681 30.40 -0.37 -12.47
C ILE A 681 29.16 0.48 -12.22
N ALA A 682 28.00 -0.16 -12.00
CA ALA A 682 26.77 0.56 -11.65
C ALA A 682 26.90 1.18 -10.25
N ALA A 683 27.55 0.49 -9.31
CA ALA A 683 27.79 0.99 -7.95
C ALA A 683 28.74 2.20 -7.94
N GLU A 684 29.82 2.17 -8.72
CA GLU A 684 30.76 3.31 -8.89
C GLU A 684 30.05 4.59 -9.37
N ARG A 685 28.96 4.43 -10.12
CA ARG A 685 28.15 5.54 -10.65
C ARG A 685 26.97 5.93 -9.75
N GLY A 686 26.74 5.20 -8.67
CA GLY A 686 25.57 5.38 -7.80
C GLY A 686 24.24 5.01 -8.49
N TYR A 687 24.27 4.15 -9.51
CA TYR A 687 23.04 3.63 -10.13
C TYR A 687 22.40 2.56 -9.26
N VAL A 688 23.22 1.82 -8.53
CA VAL A 688 22.83 1.02 -7.36
C VAL A 688 23.41 1.68 -6.11
N ASP A 689 22.63 1.77 -5.04
CA ASP A 689 23.03 2.41 -3.78
C ASP A 689 23.97 1.54 -2.95
N ALA A 690 23.81 0.21 -3.05
CA ALA A 690 24.69 -0.74 -2.38
C ALA A 690 24.71 -2.09 -3.12
N VAL A 691 25.88 -2.73 -3.09
CA VAL A 691 26.02 -4.16 -3.34
C VAL A 691 25.97 -4.86 -1.98
N ILE A 692 25.00 -5.73 -1.76
CA ILE A 692 24.71 -6.36 -0.46
C ILE A 692 24.79 -7.88 -0.57
N MET A 693 25.00 -8.57 0.56
CA MET A 693 24.84 -10.03 0.58
C MET A 693 23.35 -10.38 0.38
N PRO A 694 23.02 -11.49 -0.32
CA PRO A 694 21.64 -11.95 -0.46
C PRO A 694 20.90 -12.07 0.89
N SER A 695 21.56 -12.61 1.91
CA SER A 695 21.05 -12.73 3.27
C SER A 695 20.80 -11.42 4.01
N GLU A 696 21.25 -10.27 3.48
CA GLU A 696 20.98 -8.96 4.08
C GLU A 696 19.75 -8.28 3.46
N THR A 697 19.13 -8.88 2.44
CA THR A 697 18.04 -8.26 1.66
C THR A 697 16.87 -7.82 2.52
N ARG A 698 16.33 -8.71 3.37
CA ARG A 698 15.22 -8.42 4.29
C ARG A 698 15.54 -7.22 5.18
N ARG A 699 16.70 -7.23 5.83
CA ARG A 699 17.19 -6.14 6.67
C ARG A 699 17.26 -4.79 5.93
N HIS A 700 17.72 -4.80 4.67
CA HIS A 700 17.79 -3.58 3.86
C HIS A 700 16.41 -3.08 3.42
N ILE A 701 15.50 -3.98 3.07
CA ILE A 701 14.11 -3.64 2.72
C ILE A 701 13.40 -3.02 3.93
N VAL A 702 13.47 -3.67 5.10
CA VAL A 702 12.87 -3.16 6.36
C VAL A 702 13.37 -1.75 6.67
N ARG A 703 14.69 -1.54 6.70
CA ARG A 703 15.28 -0.20 6.97
C ARG A 703 14.92 0.82 5.90
N GLY A 704 14.88 0.39 4.64
CA GLY A 704 14.49 1.22 3.50
C GLY A 704 13.06 1.71 3.65
N LEU A 705 12.11 0.80 3.88
CA LEU A 705 10.69 1.12 4.05
C LEU A 705 10.43 2.00 5.27
N ARG A 706 11.08 1.72 6.42
CA ARG A 706 11.01 2.62 7.60
C ARG A 706 11.43 4.05 7.26
N THR A 707 12.48 4.22 6.45
CA THR A 707 12.99 5.54 6.04
C THR A 707 12.07 6.21 5.01
N LEU A 708 11.55 5.43 4.06
CA LEU A 708 10.76 5.92 2.94
C LEU A 708 9.27 6.08 3.27
N ARG A 709 8.79 5.63 4.43
CA ARG A 709 7.38 5.72 4.83
C ARG A 709 6.81 7.14 4.69
N ASN A 710 7.63 8.15 4.97
CA ASN A 710 7.27 9.56 4.86
C ASN A 710 7.66 10.22 3.53
N LYS A 711 7.96 9.43 2.47
CA LYS A 711 8.32 9.95 1.14
C LYS A 711 7.20 10.86 0.63
N ARG A 712 7.59 12.01 0.10
CA ARG A 712 6.68 12.96 -0.55
C ARG A 712 7.30 13.43 -1.85
N GLU A 713 6.68 13.02 -2.94
CA GLU A 713 7.04 13.45 -4.28
C GLU A 713 5.78 13.93 -5.00
N ALA A 714 5.93 14.94 -5.86
CA ALA A 714 4.83 15.47 -6.65
C ALA A 714 5.27 15.60 -8.11
N LEU A 715 4.47 15.00 -9.01
CA LEU A 715 4.65 15.18 -10.44
C LEU A 715 4.19 16.58 -10.89
N PRO A 716 4.63 17.05 -12.08
CA PRO A 716 4.13 18.29 -12.65
C PRO A 716 2.59 18.31 -12.76
N PRO A 717 1.92 19.43 -12.42
CA PRO A 717 0.47 19.50 -12.38
C PRO A 717 -0.14 19.26 -13.76
N LYS A 718 -1.11 18.34 -13.84
CA LYS A 718 -1.76 17.91 -15.08
C LYS A 718 -3.17 17.39 -14.78
N LYS A 719 -4.04 17.32 -15.79
CA LYS A 719 -5.34 16.63 -15.65
C LYS A 719 -5.15 15.13 -15.45
N HIS A 720 -4.29 14.53 -16.27
CA HIS A 720 -3.83 13.15 -16.20
C HIS A 720 -2.58 13.01 -17.10
N GLY A 721 -1.88 11.87 -17.00
CA GLY A 721 -0.82 11.50 -17.92
C GLY A 721 -1.35 11.12 -19.33
N ASN A 722 -0.44 10.90 -20.28
CA ASN A 722 -0.78 10.36 -21.60
C ASN A 722 -0.01 9.05 -21.82
N ILE A 723 -0.31 8.06 -20.97
CA ILE A 723 0.29 6.73 -21.05
C ILE A 723 0.04 6.13 -22.44
N PRO A 724 1.02 5.41 -23.03
CA PRO A 724 0.77 4.61 -24.24
C PRO A 724 -0.40 3.64 -24.01
N LEU A 725 -1.31 3.48 -24.99
CA LEU A 725 -2.43 2.55 -24.93
C LEU A 725 -2.35 1.48 -26.03
#